data_AF-A0A9P6XFW9-F1
#
_entry.id   AF-A0A9P6XFW9-F1
#
_cell.length_a   1.000
_cell.length_b   1.000
_cell.length_c   1.000
_cell.angle_alpha   90.00
_cell.angle_beta   90.00
_cell.angle_gamma   90.00
#
_symmetry.space_group_name_H-M   'P 1'
#
loop_
_entity.id
_entity.type
_entity.pdbx_description
1 polymer ?
#
loop_
_entity_poly.entity_id
_entity_poly.type
_entity_poly.pdbx_seq_one_letter_code
_entity_poly.pdbx_strand_id
1 'polypeptide(L)'
;MNILHHKSYHVYNKKNVEKVRKDEEQAAAKEKEKQKKIELAESEARLNLLRKKAGAKFLNDKPTATIEHINLFKDYESTTNEENEAEEKAKAEKLDRQLTMYLDKGATAEATPWYAKNSTSIDKYSDLYVKKSDRKKRREPIRLKDDPLEYIEDKLKKEDKSNKEKKLKKRKRSDNDNSNHSNNIAELRAKRLERERMERERAKRLYLDPTEAEDHKDEPTGYNSQYNRKETLLAKQRSLSNYVGTHIWNTQEEYFDYTGKDSEKTKEINHDVLYRAGETANGIVTYTPRTLIYDLKGNFGSLQKYNRLFQQSVDIEPNYSWDQGITRIDRPVSKNRYQQELDRMDVDYEYQMNTDAVEELESSVNNWSDFNRINFHPRSINPIVTHQAEDEVNRFDNYTIGKEAYTENEKEAGIFDNNLRLFAEECDSLQGFHILTDVDDAFGGFTEGLLHDLRDEFGKLSILTYGLSDSFAYYRNERMRQKIELNRALSITHLSELSSVYVPIYTPTEKALKTSNLQPYLHFNEYSRYHTSAIIAAAIETNSLPYRLKKNSITLADSISRLSYVRNTKLATLSVSLPFMKGNTSSLPLLSHATKIEKEDVYSQTIVTRGLQINTDIEFINPLQSTFNLETLLPLPDSYPHILTLHENKVPVMTQFESGAQNKANLEHEKIS
;
A
#
# COMPACT_ATOMS: atom_id res chain seq x y z
N MET A 1 30.38 -59.12 27.22
CA MET A 1 30.98 -57.83 26.80
C MET A 1 31.41 -57.97 25.34
N ASN A 2 30.55 -57.62 24.37
CA ASN A 2 30.92 -57.58 22.96
C ASN A 2 31.60 -56.24 22.70
N ILE A 3 32.93 -56.24 22.61
CA ILE A 3 33.72 -55.04 22.33
C ILE A 3 33.69 -54.81 20.83
N LEU A 4 33.14 -53.67 20.43
CA LEU A 4 33.04 -53.19 19.05
C LEU A 4 34.45 -53.08 18.44
N HIS A 5 34.67 -53.71 17.29
CA HIS A 5 35.98 -53.64 16.61
C HIS A 5 36.28 -52.18 16.21
N HIS A 6 37.37 -51.63 16.74
CA HIS A 6 37.81 -50.28 16.41
C HIS A 6 38.08 -50.16 14.90
N LYS A 7 37.38 -49.24 14.23
CA LYS A 7 37.61 -48.94 12.81
C LYS A 7 39.00 -48.31 12.64
N SER A 8 39.81 -48.82 11.72
CA SER A 8 41.11 -48.23 11.39
C SER A 8 40.92 -46.98 10.50
N TYR A 9 41.02 -45.80 11.09
CA TYR A 9 40.92 -44.50 10.40
C TYR A 9 42.24 -44.04 9.74
N HIS A 10 43.06 -44.97 9.24
CA HIS A 10 44.27 -44.59 8.52
C HIS A 10 43.95 -44.33 7.05
N VAL A 11 44.00 -43.05 6.67
CA VAL A 11 43.65 -42.53 5.35
C VAL A 11 44.47 -43.19 4.22
N TYR A 12 45.75 -43.46 4.48
CA TYR A 12 46.67 -44.06 3.50
C TYR A 12 46.65 -45.59 3.44
N ASN A 13 45.78 -46.26 4.21
CA ASN A 13 45.64 -47.70 4.11
C ASN A 13 45.02 -48.06 2.76
N LYS A 14 45.65 -48.94 1.98
CA LYS A 14 45.20 -49.35 0.63
C LYS A 14 43.72 -49.74 0.60
N LYS A 15 43.24 -50.44 1.64
CA LYS A 15 41.83 -50.84 1.78
C LYS A 15 40.86 -49.66 1.95
N ASN A 16 41.30 -48.57 2.58
CA ASN A 16 40.48 -47.36 2.74
C ASN A 16 40.47 -46.54 1.45
N VAL A 17 41.60 -46.45 0.74
CA VAL A 17 41.68 -45.79 -0.58
C VAL A 17 40.80 -46.50 -1.61
N GLU A 18 40.85 -47.84 -1.66
CA GLU A 18 39.96 -48.63 -2.53
C GLU A 18 38.48 -48.47 -2.18
N LYS A 19 38.16 -48.32 -0.89
CA LYS A 19 36.79 -48.09 -0.44
C LYS A 19 36.28 -46.72 -0.86
N VAL A 20 37.08 -45.66 -0.69
CA VAL A 20 36.74 -44.30 -1.14
C VAL A 20 36.52 -44.29 -2.65
N ARG A 21 37.42 -44.91 -3.42
CA ARG A 21 37.27 -45.02 -4.87
C ARG A 21 35.97 -45.73 -5.27
N LYS A 22 35.60 -46.80 -4.57
CA LYS A 22 34.35 -47.53 -4.82
C LYS A 22 33.11 -46.71 -4.46
N ASP A 23 33.18 -45.93 -3.38
CA ASP A 23 32.09 -45.03 -2.96
C ASP A 23 31.95 -43.85 -3.94
N GLU A 24 33.06 -43.32 -4.47
CA GLU A 24 33.09 -42.30 -5.53
C GLU A 24 32.53 -42.83 -6.87
N GLU A 25 32.92 -44.04 -7.28
CA GLU A 25 32.38 -44.70 -8.48
C GLU A 25 30.87 -44.96 -8.33
N GLN A 26 30.40 -45.35 -7.14
CA GLN A 26 28.97 -45.50 -6.86
C GLN A 26 28.21 -44.17 -6.82
N ALA A 27 28.82 -43.12 -6.29
CA ALA A 27 28.23 -41.78 -6.29
C ALA A 27 28.08 -41.25 -7.74
N ALA A 28 29.14 -41.38 -8.55
CA ALA A 28 29.12 -40.99 -9.96
C ALA A 28 28.10 -41.79 -10.78
N ALA A 29 27.94 -43.10 -10.51
CA ALA A 29 26.92 -43.91 -11.16
C ALA A 29 25.49 -43.44 -10.83
N LYS A 30 25.21 -43.16 -9.55
CA LYS A 30 23.91 -42.64 -9.11
C LYS A 30 23.60 -41.25 -9.69
N GLU A 31 24.61 -40.40 -9.83
CA GLU A 31 24.45 -39.07 -10.42
C GLU A 31 24.12 -39.16 -11.92
N LYS A 32 24.79 -40.04 -12.65
CA LYS A 32 24.45 -40.33 -14.06
C LYS A 32 23.04 -40.89 -14.22
N GLU A 33 22.57 -41.76 -13.32
CA GLU A 33 21.18 -42.23 -13.35
C GLU A 33 20.17 -41.11 -13.09
N LYS A 34 20.46 -40.20 -12.15
CA LYS A 34 19.62 -39.02 -11.91
C LYS A 34 19.56 -38.10 -13.12
N GLN A 35 20.70 -37.83 -13.76
CA GLN A 35 20.77 -37.01 -14.98
C GLN A 35 19.94 -37.63 -16.11
N LYS A 36 20.06 -38.94 -16.34
CA LYS A 36 19.23 -39.66 -17.33
C LYS A 36 17.74 -39.54 -17.03
N LYS A 37 17.36 -39.58 -15.75
CA LYS A 37 15.96 -39.44 -15.34
C LYS A 37 15.43 -38.01 -15.57
N ILE A 38 16.27 -37.00 -15.34
CA ILE A 38 15.96 -35.60 -15.62
C ILE A 38 15.76 -35.41 -17.14
N GLU A 39 16.70 -35.90 -17.95
CA GLU A 39 16.65 -35.81 -19.40
C GLU A 39 15.42 -36.51 -19.98
N LEU A 40 15.05 -37.68 -19.45
CA LEU A 40 13.84 -38.38 -19.84
C LEU A 40 12.59 -37.56 -19.51
N ALA A 41 12.48 -37.02 -18.29
CA ALA A 41 11.35 -36.20 -17.87
C ALA A 41 11.23 -34.90 -18.69
N GLU A 42 12.36 -34.28 -19.04
CA GLU A 42 12.40 -33.10 -19.90
C GLU A 42 11.96 -33.44 -21.33
N SER A 43 12.39 -34.60 -21.86
CA SER A 43 11.96 -35.09 -23.17
C SER A 43 10.45 -35.34 -23.21
N GLU A 44 9.87 -35.92 -22.16
CA GLU A 44 8.42 -36.17 -22.04
C GLU A 44 7.63 -34.87 -21.88
N ALA A 45 8.12 -33.92 -21.09
CA ALA A 45 7.51 -32.60 -20.93
C ALA A 45 7.51 -31.82 -22.25
N ARG A 46 8.62 -31.86 -22.99
CA ARG A 46 8.76 -31.23 -24.31
C ARG A 46 7.82 -31.87 -25.33
N LEU A 47 7.71 -33.21 -25.33
CA LEU A 47 6.79 -33.93 -26.21
C LEU A 47 5.33 -33.61 -25.88
N ASN A 48 4.97 -33.49 -24.61
CA ASN A 48 3.65 -33.06 -24.17
C ASN A 48 3.33 -31.61 -24.56
N LEU A 49 4.30 -30.70 -24.48
CA LEU A 49 4.13 -29.32 -24.94
C LEU A 49 3.89 -29.28 -26.46
N LEU A 50 4.67 -30.05 -27.24
CA LEU A 50 4.47 -30.18 -28.68
C LEU A 50 3.11 -30.79 -29.02
N ARG A 51 2.64 -31.80 -28.26
CA ARG A 51 1.28 -32.37 -28.41
C ARG A 51 0.19 -31.35 -28.10
N LYS A 52 0.31 -30.57 -27.03
CA LYS A 52 -0.63 -29.48 -26.70
C LYS A 52 -0.65 -28.41 -27.79
N LYS A 53 0.52 -28.04 -28.31
CA LYS A 53 0.66 -27.05 -29.39
C LYS A 53 0.13 -27.56 -30.73
N ALA A 54 0.27 -28.86 -31.01
CA ALA A 54 -0.36 -29.51 -32.15
C ALA A 54 -1.88 -29.58 -31.98
N GLY A 55 -2.39 -29.98 -30.81
CA GLY A 55 -3.82 -29.99 -30.49
C GLY A 55 -4.47 -28.61 -30.59
N ALA A 56 -3.77 -27.55 -30.19
CA ALA A 56 -4.23 -26.17 -30.36
C ALA A 56 -4.29 -25.71 -31.83
N LYS A 57 -3.42 -26.25 -32.71
CA LYS A 57 -3.50 -26.01 -34.16
C LYS A 57 -4.68 -26.72 -34.83
N PHE A 58 -5.16 -27.84 -34.28
CA PHE A 58 -6.30 -28.58 -34.83
C PHE A 58 -7.67 -28.00 -34.44
N LEU A 59 -7.75 -27.01 -33.54
CA LEU A 59 -9.01 -26.37 -33.13
C LEU A 59 -9.41 -25.16 -33.98
N ASN A 60 -8.56 -24.72 -34.92
CA ASN A 60 -8.81 -23.51 -35.73
C ASN A 60 -9.22 -23.76 -37.20
N ASP A 61 -9.36 -25.01 -37.65
CA ASP A 61 -9.90 -25.32 -38.98
C ASP A 61 -11.06 -26.32 -38.86
N LYS A 62 -12.30 -25.82 -38.85
CA LYS A 62 -13.48 -26.62 -39.21
C LYS A 62 -13.68 -26.56 -40.72
N PRO A 63 -13.78 -27.73 -41.37
CA PRO A 63 -14.85 -27.91 -42.33
C PRO A 63 -15.71 -29.14 -42.01
N THR A 64 -16.97 -28.96 -42.34
CA THR A 64 -18.12 -29.84 -42.25
C THR A 64 -17.90 -31.18 -42.97
N ALA A 65 -17.87 -32.30 -42.25
CA ALA A 65 -18.36 -33.62 -42.65
C ALA A 65 -18.08 -34.65 -41.54
N THR A 66 -19.13 -35.24 -40.98
CA THR A 66 -19.02 -36.41 -40.09
C THR A 66 -18.57 -37.63 -40.89
N ILE A 67 -17.29 -37.97 -40.80
CA ILE A 67 -16.78 -39.29 -41.18
C ILE A 67 -16.44 -40.00 -39.87
N GLU A 68 -17.30 -40.91 -39.46
CA GLU A 68 -17.01 -41.82 -38.34
C GLU A 68 -15.88 -42.78 -38.77
N HIS A 69 -14.80 -42.83 -38.00
CA HIS A 69 -13.75 -43.82 -38.21
C HIS A 69 -14.31 -45.24 -37.94
N ILE A 70 -14.21 -46.12 -38.94
CA ILE A 70 -14.60 -47.53 -38.80
C ILE A 70 -13.60 -48.23 -37.88
N ASN A 71 -14.00 -48.48 -36.64
CA ASN A 71 -13.24 -49.32 -35.70
C ASN A 71 -13.38 -50.79 -36.09
N LEU A 72 -12.42 -51.31 -36.85
CA LEU A 72 -12.37 -52.73 -37.25
C LEU A 72 -12.17 -53.72 -36.08
N PHE A 73 -11.85 -53.25 -34.87
CA PHE A 73 -11.54 -54.09 -33.70
C PHE A 73 -12.50 -53.91 -32.52
N LYS A 74 -13.69 -53.33 -32.76
CA LYS A 74 -14.70 -53.10 -31.73
C LYS A 74 -15.14 -54.39 -31.00
N ASP A 75 -15.01 -55.54 -31.66
CA ASP A 75 -15.38 -56.84 -31.11
C ASP A 75 -14.32 -57.46 -30.18
N TYR A 76 -13.11 -56.89 -30.12
CA TYR A 76 -12.00 -57.38 -29.26
C TYR A 76 -11.67 -56.48 -28.06
N GLU A 77 -12.28 -55.31 -27.95
CA GLU A 77 -12.08 -54.40 -26.80
C GLU A 77 -12.97 -54.73 -25.59
N SER A 78 -13.90 -55.69 -25.72
CA SER A 78 -14.83 -56.08 -24.65
C SER A 78 -14.36 -57.27 -23.81
N THR A 79 -13.18 -57.82 -24.10
CA THR A 79 -12.52 -58.81 -23.23
C THR A 79 -11.48 -58.11 -22.37
N THR A 80 -11.85 -57.75 -21.15
CA THR A 80 -10.95 -57.29 -20.10
C THR A 80 -9.94 -58.40 -19.79
N ASN A 81 -8.66 -58.20 -20.12
CA ASN A 81 -7.60 -59.08 -19.65
C ASN A 81 -7.47 -58.92 -18.13
N GLU A 82 -7.99 -59.89 -17.37
CA GLU A 82 -7.92 -59.91 -15.90
C GLU A 82 -6.48 -59.82 -15.38
N GLU A 83 -5.50 -60.31 -16.17
CA GLU A 83 -4.07 -60.15 -15.87
C GLU A 83 -3.60 -58.70 -15.87
N ASN A 84 -4.12 -57.85 -16.76
CA ASN A 84 -3.68 -56.46 -16.88
C ASN A 84 -4.22 -55.60 -15.73
N GLU A 85 -5.47 -55.83 -15.33
CA GLU A 85 -6.06 -55.18 -14.16
C GLU A 85 -5.38 -55.64 -12.86
N ALA A 86 -5.02 -56.92 -12.75
CA ALA A 86 -4.25 -57.43 -11.63
C ALA A 86 -2.84 -56.84 -11.56
N GLU A 87 -2.19 -56.64 -12.71
CA GLU A 87 -0.86 -56.02 -12.78
C GLU A 87 -0.90 -54.52 -12.43
N GLU A 88 -1.93 -53.79 -12.88
CA GLU A 88 -2.16 -52.39 -12.48
C GLU A 88 -2.46 -52.25 -10.99
N LYS A 89 -3.27 -53.16 -10.43
CA LYS A 89 -3.60 -53.17 -9.01
C LYS A 89 -2.38 -53.52 -8.15
N ALA A 90 -1.53 -54.44 -8.61
CA ALA A 90 -0.26 -54.76 -7.98
C ALA A 90 0.76 -53.61 -8.07
N LYS A 91 0.78 -52.86 -9.18
CA LYS A 91 1.59 -51.64 -9.34
C LYS A 91 1.10 -50.53 -8.41
N ALA A 92 -0.22 -50.33 -8.33
CA ALA A 92 -0.84 -49.38 -7.41
C ALA A 92 -0.54 -49.76 -5.95
N GLU A 93 -0.66 -51.04 -5.56
CA GLU A 93 -0.36 -51.51 -4.21
C GLU A 93 1.14 -51.41 -3.88
N LYS A 94 2.03 -51.64 -4.85
CA LYS A 94 3.48 -51.37 -4.68
C LYS A 94 3.76 -49.88 -4.49
N LEU A 95 3.11 -49.00 -5.27
CA LEU A 95 3.23 -47.55 -5.12
C LEU A 95 2.71 -47.09 -3.77
N ASP A 96 1.56 -47.61 -3.34
CA ASP A 96 0.94 -47.28 -2.07
C ASP A 96 1.78 -47.79 -0.90
N ARG A 97 2.34 -49.01 -0.99
CA ARG A 97 3.34 -49.52 -0.02
C ARG A 97 4.62 -48.68 -0.02
N GLN A 98 5.10 -48.22 -1.17
CA GLN A 98 6.30 -47.39 -1.26
C GLN A 98 6.07 -45.99 -0.68
N LEU A 99 4.85 -45.45 -0.82
CA LEU A 99 4.42 -44.19 -0.20
C LEU A 99 4.18 -44.36 1.31
N THR A 100 3.69 -45.53 1.74
CA THR A 100 3.34 -45.85 3.15
C THR A 100 4.54 -46.33 3.98
N MET A 101 5.62 -46.80 3.35
CA MET A 101 6.78 -47.40 4.02
C MET A 101 7.65 -46.43 4.85
N TYR A 102 7.34 -45.13 4.87
CA TYR A 102 7.99 -44.17 5.78
C TYR A 102 7.22 -43.89 7.08
N LEU A 103 6.01 -44.46 7.26
CA LEU A 103 5.25 -44.30 8.50
C LEU A 103 4.90 -45.61 9.22
N ASP A 104 5.04 -46.77 8.56
CA ASP A 104 4.52 -48.05 9.09
C ASP A 104 5.59 -49.04 9.60
N LYS A 105 6.87 -48.64 9.67
CA LYS A 105 7.91 -49.41 10.38
C LYS A 105 7.91 -49.14 11.89
N GLY A 106 6.72 -49.00 12.49
CA GLY A 106 6.53 -48.70 13.91
C GLY A 106 5.60 -49.66 14.66
N ALA A 107 5.08 -50.72 14.03
CA ALA A 107 4.19 -51.66 14.71
C ALA A 107 4.35 -53.11 14.20
N THR A 108 5.52 -53.70 14.43
CA THR A 108 5.58 -55.16 14.60
C THR A 108 4.71 -55.55 15.81
N ALA A 109 3.90 -56.60 15.66
CA ALA A 109 2.86 -57.06 16.58
C ALA A 109 3.31 -57.48 18.00
N GLU A 110 4.45 -57.01 18.51
CA GLU A 110 5.02 -57.38 19.81
C GLU A 110 5.25 -56.23 20.80
N ALA A 111 4.90 -54.98 20.50
CA ALA A 111 5.12 -53.89 21.45
C ALA A 111 3.94 -52.91 21.50
N THR A 112 2.93 -53.24 22.31
CA THR A 112 2.12 -52.18 22.93
C THR A 112 3.04 -51.38 23.87
N PRO A 113 3.19 -50.06 23.68
CA PRO A 113 4.07 -49.24 24.50
C PRO A 113 3.60 -49.25 25.96
N TRP A 114 4.56 -49.12 26.89
CA TRP A 114 4.34 -49.37 28.32
C TRP A 114 3.29 -48.46 28.98
N TYR A 115 3.01 -47.29 28.40
CA TYR A 115 1.98 -46.35 28.85
C TYR A 115 0.56 -46.68 28.35
N ALA A 116 0.40 -47.63 27.42
CA ALA A 116 -0.88 -48.11 26.90
C ALA A 116 -1.36 -49.42 27.54
N LYS A 117 -0.62 -49.94 28.54
CA LYS A 117 -1.01 -51.13 29.30
C LYS A 117 -1.83 -50.72 30.51
N ASN A 118 -3.04 -51.28 30.65
CA ASN A 118 -3.87 -51.10 31.84
C ASN A 118 -3.10 -51.60 33.08
N SER A 119 -3.07 -50.77 34.13
CA SER A 119 -2.36 -50.98 35.39
C SER A 119 -3.00 -52.05 36.31
N THR A 120 -3.50 -53.14 35.73
CA THR A 120 -4.19 -54.22 36.45
C THR A 120 -3.56 -55.60 36.27
N SER A 121 -2.38 -55.70 35.64
CA SER A 121 -1.68 -56.98 35.53
C SER A 121 -0.17 -56.82 35.45
N ILE A 122 0.48 -56.70 36.62
CA ILE A 122 1.81 -57.26 36.94
C ILE A 122 2.17 -56.85 38.37
N ASP A 123 1.75 -57.66 39.34
CA ASP A 123 2.49 -57.81 40.59
C ASP A 123 3.48 -58.95 40.36
N LYS A 124 4.75 -58.61 40.10
CA LYS A 124 5.84 -59.59 39.94
C LYS A 124 6.56 -59.93 41.26
N TYR A 125 6.01 -59.48 42.38
CA TYR A 125 6.44 -59.87 43.72
C TYR A 125 5.21 -60.28 44.55
N SER A 126 4.69 -61.47 44.26
CA SER A 126 3.80 -62.17 45.19
C SER A 126 4.63 -63.14 46.01
N ASP A 127 4.87 -62.81 47.28
CA ASP A 127 5.44 -63.72 48.25
C ASP A 127 4.57 -64.98 48.39
N LEU A 128 5.21 -66.14 48.37
CA LEU A 128 4.60 -67.48 48.37
C LEU A 128 4.03 -67.94 49.72
N TYR A 129 3.82 -67.04 50.70
CA TYR A 129 3.29 -67.42 52.02
C TYR A 129 2.38 -66.35 52.61
N VAL A 130 1.15 -66.20 52.10
CA VAL A 130 0.07 -65.56 52.87
C VAL A 130 -1.26 -66.28 52.63
N LYS A 131 -1.75 -66.95 53.68
CA LYS A 131 -3.09 -67.55 53.72
C LYS A 131 -4.17 -66.48 53.61
N LYS A 132 -5.22 -66.81 52.85
CA LYS A 132 -6.51 -66.09 52.80
C LYS A 132 -7.09 -65.94 54.21
N SER A 133 -7.17 -64.72 54.72
CA SER A 133 -8.32 -64.19 55.47
C SER A 133 -8.16 -62.71 55.80
N ASP A 134 -9.30 -62.02 55.81
CA ASP A 134 -9.58 -60.73 56.43
C ASP A 134 -9.32 -59.42 55.66
N ARG A 135 -10.46 -58.93 55.12
CA ARG A 135 -10.77 -57.54 54.79
C ARG A 135 -10.19 -56.57 55.83
N LYS A 136 -9.25 -55.70 55.41
CA LYS A 136 -8.92 -54.47 56.17
C LYS A 136 -9.04 -53.21 55.30
N LYS A 137 -9.78 -52.25 55.84
CA LYS A 137 -10.06 -50.90 55.33
C LYS A 137 -8.78 -50.21 54.84
N ARG A 138 -8.78 -49.73 53.60
CA ARG A 138 -7.73 -48.84 53.07
C ARG A 138 -7.80 -47.50 53.81
N ARG A 139 -6.67 -47.02 54.34
CA ARG A 139 -6.55 -45.67 54.91
C ARG A 139 -6.46 -44.65 53.77
N GLU A 140 -7.04 -43.47 53.98
CA GLU A 140 -6.94 -42.36 53.03
C GLU A 140 -5.52 -41.77 52.99
N PRO A 141 -5.04 -41.34 51.81
CA PRO A 141 -3.71 -40.76 51.65
C PRO A 141 -3.60 -39.37 52.31
N ILE A 142 -2.39 -39.05 52.80
CA ILE A 142 -2.07 -37.80 53.51
C ILE A 142 -2.14 -36.63 52.52
N ARG A 143 -2.98 -35.64 52.82
CA ARG A 143 -3.07 -34.38 52.06
C ARG A 143 -2.01 -33.40 52.57
N LEU A 144 -1.10 -32.97 51.71
CA LEU A 144 -0.23 -31.82 51.93
C LEU A 144 -1.08 -30.55 51.72
N LYS A 145 -1.02 -29.61 52.67
CA LYS A 145 -2.01 -28.52 52.78
C LYS A 145 -1.94 -27.45 51.69
N ASP A 146 -0.91 -27.42 50.86
CA ASP A 146 -0.73 -26.41 49.81
C ASP A 146 0.03 -26.99 48.61
N ASP A 147 -0.63 -27.87 47.85
CA ASP A 147 -0.11 -28.34 46.57
C ASP A 147 -0.48 -27.33 45.46
N PRO A 148 0.48 -26.66 44.80
CA PRO A 148 0.20 -25.63 43.79
C PRO A 148 -0.65 -26.12 42.61
N LEU A 149 -0.68 -27.42 42.33
CA LEU A 149 -1.53 -28.02 41.29
C LEU A 149 -3.02 -28.03 41.66
N GLU A 150 -3.35 -28.25 42.94
CA GLU A 150 -4.75 -28.27 43.40
C GLU A 150 -5.35 -26.85 43.34
N TYR A 151 -4.54 -25.82 43.63
CA TYR A 151 -4.93 -24.41 43.48
C TYR A 151 -5.21 -24.02 42.02
N ILE A 152 -4.38 -24.49 41.09
CA ILE A 152 -4.54 -24.23 39.65
C ILE A 152 -5.79 -24.93 39.11
N GLU A 153 -6.04 -26.17 39.50
CA GLU A 153 -7.25 -26.89 39.11
C GLU A 153 -8.53 -26.21 39.63
N ASP A 154 -8.53 -25.71 40.86
CA ASP A 154 -9.71 -25.06 41.44
C ASP A 154 -10.00 -23.68 40.82
N LYS A 155 -8.96 -22.96 40.40
CA LYS A 155 -9.09 -21.70 39.64
C LYS A 155 -9.66 -21.96 38.23
N LEU A 156 -9.15 -22.98 37.53
CA LEU A 156 -9.67 -23.38 36.22
C LEU A 156 -11.14 -23.84 36.29
N LYS A 157 -11.49 -24.64 37.30
CA LYS A 157 -12.88 -25.09 37.53
C LYS A 157 -13.84 -23.93 37.84
N LYS A 158 -13.37 -22.83 38.44
CA LYS A 158 -14.17 -21.61 38.68
C LYS A 158 -14.39 -20.79 37.41
N GLU A 159 -13.38 -20.68 36.54
CA GLU A 159 -13.51 -20.02 35.24
C GLU A 159 -14.48 -20.77 34.31
N ASP A 160 -14.43 -22.10 34.30
CA ASP A 160 -15.34 -22.93 33.50
C ASP A 160 -16.80 -22.82 33.95
N LYS A 161 -17.06 -22.68 35.26
CA LYS A 161 -18.40 -22.46 35.80
C LYS A 161 -18.95 -21.07 35.44
N SER A 162 -18.11 -20.03 35.51
CA SER A 162 -18.46 -18.66 35.09
C SER A 162 -18.83 -18.58 33.60
N ASN A 163 -18.06 -19.25 32.75
CA ASN A 163 -18.32 -19.31 31.32
C ASN A 163 -19.58 -20.14 30.96
N LYS A 164 -19.87 -21.20 31.73
CA LYS A 164 -21.13 -21.97 31.58
C LYS A 164 -22.37 -21.16 31.96
N GLU A 165 -22.32 -20.37 33.04
CA GLU A 165 -23.45 -19.51 33.42
C GLU A 165 -23.72 -18.38 32.42
N LYS A 166 -22.66 -17.77 31.86
CA LYS A 166 -22.80 -16.75 30.80
C LYS A 166 -23.39 -17.35 29.51
N LYS A 167 -23.02 -18.59 29.16
CA LYS A 167 -23.61 -19.32 28.01
C LYS A 167 -25.08 -19.73 28.24
N LEU A 168 -25.47 -20.12 29.46
CA LEU A 168 -26.87 -20.46 29.77
C LEU A 168 -27.80 -19.25 29.76
N LYS A 169 -27.33 -18.07 30.20
CA LYS A 169 -28.13 -16.82 30.14
C LYS A 169 -28.33 -16.31 28.70
N LYS A 170 -27.39 -16.60 27.79
CA LYS A 170 -27.50 -16.23 26.37
C LYS A 170 -28.49 -17.12 25.59
N ARG A 171 -28.65 -18.40 25.98
CA ARG A 171 -29.58 -19.36 25.34
C ARG A 171 -31.05 -19.15 25.70
N LYS A 172 -31.36 -18.45 26.81
CA LYS A 172 -32.76 -18.17 27.21
C LYS A 172 -33.44 -17.02 26.44
N ARG A 173 -32.75 -16.37 25.49
CA ARG A 173 -33.30 -15.21 24.75
C ARG A 173 -33.64 -15.49 23.28
N SER A 174 -33.43 -16.72 22.76
CA SER A 174 -33.54 -16.97 21.30
C SER A 174 -34.48 -18.08 20.85
N ASP A 175 -35.20 -18.78 21.74
CA ASP A 175 -36.04 -19.89 21.29
C ASP A 175 -37.52 -19.51 21.38
N ASN A 176 -38.00 -18.85 20.32
CA ASN A 176 -39.39 -18.88 19.90
C ASN A 176 -39.36 -19.13 18.39
N ASP A 177 -39.22 -20.40 17.99
CA ASP A 177 -39.89 -20.99 16.82
C ASP A 177 -39.53 -22.48 16.63
N ASN A 178 -40.53 -23.21 16.17
CA ASN A 178 -40.67 -24.66 16.09
C ASN A 178 -39.65 -25.38 15.18
N SER A 179 -39.21 -26.58 15.58
CA SER A 179 -39.69 -27.87 15.03
C SER A 179 -38.82 -29.05 15.50
N ASN A 180 -39.47 -30.11 15.97
CA ASN A 180 -38.84 -31.35 16.40
C ASN A 180 -38.44 -32.20 15.18
N HIS A 181 -37.14 -32.31 14.91
CA HIS A 181 -36.59 -33.43 14.15
C HIS A 181 -35.34 -33.97 14.86
N SER A 182 -35.47 -35.13 15.51
CA SER A 182 -34.33 -35.85 16.06
C SER A 182 -33.60 -36.55 14.91
N ASN A 183 -32.62 -35.88 14.32
CA ASN A 183 -31.81 -36.46 13.25
C ASN A 183 -31.07 -37.71 13.76
N ASN A 184 -31.24 -38.82 13.04
CA ASN A 184 -30.58 -40.09 13.34
C ASN A 184 -29.06 -39.94 13.11
N ILE A 185 -28.23 -40.51 13.98
CA ILE A 185 -26.76 -40.31 13.98
C ILE A 185 -26.10 -40.67 12.64
N ALA A 186 -26.68 -41.61 11.91
CA ALA A 186 -26.23 -41.98 10.57
C ALA A 186 -26.41 -40.84 9.56
N GLU A 187 -27.49 -40.06 9.68
CA GLU A 187 -27.79 -38.93 8.80
C GLU A 187 -26.86 -37.74 9.08
N LEU A 188 -26.49 -37.52 10.35
CA LEU A 188 -25.48 -36.52 10.73
C LEU A 188 -24.08 -36.91 10.25
N ARG A 189 -23.77 -38.20 10.20
CA ARG A 189 -22.51 -38.71 9.62
C ARG A 189 -22.48 -38.52 8.11
N ALA A 190 -23.58 -38.83 7.41
CA ALA A 190 -23.69 -38.58 5.97
C ALA A 190 -23.55 -37.07 5.65
N LYS A 191 -24.26 -36.21 6.37
CA LYS A 191 -24.16 -34.75 6.24
C LYS A 191 -22.77 -34.19 6.61
N ARG A 192 -21.99 -34.87 7.46
CA ARG A 192 -20.60 -34.50 7.74
C ARG A 192 -19.69 -34.88 6.56
N LEU A 193 -19.83 -36.10 6.04
CA LEU A 193 -19.01 -36.62 4.94
C LEU A 193 -19.24 -35.84 3.64
N GLU A 194 -20.48 -35.41 3.41
CA GLU A 194 -20.86 -34.55 2.29
C GLU A 194 -20.27 -33.14 2.41
N ARG A 195 -20.19 -32.61 3.64
CA ARG A 195 -19.52 -31.34 3.93
C ARG A 195 -18.01 -31.42 3.73
N GLU A 196 -17.39 -32.49 4.21
CA GLU A 196 -15.97 -32.76 3.99
C GLU A 196 -15.65 -32.96 2.50
N ARG A 197 -16.54 -33.61 1.74
CA ARG A 197 -16.39 -33.77 0.28
C ARG A 197 -16.48 -32.43 -0.43
N MET A 198 -17.45 -31.58 -0.09
CA MET A 198 -17.60 -30.23 -0.65
C MET A 198 -16.42 -29.32 -0.30
N GLU A 199 -15.92 -29.36 0.94
CA GLU A 199 -14.74 -28.59 1.33
C GLU A 199 -13.49 -29.06 0.58
N ARG A 200 -13.36 -30.37 0.36
CA ARG A 200 -12.25 -30.96 -0.40
C ARG A 200 -12.32 -30.63 -1.88
N GLU A 201 -13.51 -30.59 -2.48
CA GLU A 201 -13.72 -30.11 -3.86
C GLU A 201 -13.45 -28.62 -4.00
N ARG A 202 -13.87 -27.79 -3.03
CA ARG A 202 -13.56 -26.36 -3.00
C ARG A 202 -12.05 -26.11 -2.87
N ALA A 203 -11.37 -26.85 -2.00
CA ALA A 203 -9.91 -26.78 -1.85
C ALA A 203 -9.19 -27.24 -3.13
N LYS A 204 -9.71 -28.28 -3.79
CA LYS A 204 -9.18 -28.79 -5.06
C LYS A 204 -9.38 -27.80 -6.21
N ARG A 205 -10.54 -27.11 -6.26
CA ARG A 205 -10.84 -26.06 -7.25
C ARG A 205 -9.93 -24.83 -7.06
N LEU A 206 -9.68 -24.43 -5.80
CA LEU A 206 -8.72 -23.37 -5.46
C LEU A 206 -7.27 -23.72 -5.88
N TYR A 207 -6.93 -25.01 -5.92
CA TYR A 207 -5.59 -25.48 -6.29
C TYR A 207 -5.37 -25.72 -7.78
N LEU A 208 -6.43 -25.95 -8.56
CA LEU A 208 -6.33 -26.37 -9.97
C LEU A 208 -6.68 -25.27 -10.99
N ASP A 209 -7.55 -24.30 -10.68
CA ASP A 209 -7.94 -23.23 -11.61
C ASP A 209 -7.58 -21.83 -11.05
N PRO A 210 -6.52 -21.16 -11.57
CA PRO A 210 -6.21 -19.77 -11.22
C PRO A 210 -6.96 -18.76 -12.10
N THR A 211 -7.69 -19.22 -13.11
CA THR A 211 -8.33 -18.37 -14.13
C THR A 211 -9.83 -18.61 -14.12
N GLU A 212 -10.52 -17.89 -13.23
CA GLU A 212 -11.94 -17.50 -13.25
C GLU A 212 -12.33 -17.15 -11.80
N ALA A 213 -11.95 -15.95 -11.38
CA ALA A 213 -12.53 -15.33 -10.20
C ALA A 213 -13.90 -14.78 -10.60
N GLU A 214 -14.93 -15.62 -10.54
CA GLU A 214 -16.30 -15.12 -10.54
C GLU A 214 -16.58 -14.44 -9.19
N ASP A 215 -17.08 -13.21 -9.26
CA ASP A 215 -17.47 -12.35 -8.14
C ASP A 215 -18.52 -13.01 -7.23
N HIS A 216 -18.06 -13.75 -6.24
CA HIS A 216 -18.91 -14.10 -5.11
C HIS A 216 -18.93 -12.93 -4.13
N LYS A 217 -20.06 -12.22 -4.13
CA LYS A 217 -20.45 -11.29 -3.06
C LYS A 217 -20.40 -12.03 -1.72
N ASP A 218 -19.35 -11.76 -0.96
CA ASP A 218 -19.26 -12.17 0.44
C ASP A 218 -20.43 -11.55 1.22
N GLU A 219 -21.35 -12.37 1.73
CA GLU A 219 -22.32 -11.91 2.71
C GLU A 219 -21.57 -11.45 3.99
N PRO A 220 -21.73 -10.20 4.43
CA PRO A 220 -20.97 -9.68 5.56
C PRO A 220 -21.52 -10.23 6.87
N THR A 221 -20.88 -11.24 7.42
CA THR A 221 -21.00 -11.58 8.84
C THR A 221 -20.11 -10.64 9.65
N GLY A 222 -20.66 -9.47 9.99
CA GLY A 222 -20.00 -8.54 10.91
C GLY A 222 -20.63 -7.16 10.87
N TYR A 223 -21.27 -6.80 11.98
CA TYR A 223 -21.59 -5.43 12.43
C TYR A 223 -21.46 -4.34 11.35
N ASN A 224 -22.58 -3.87 10.81
CA ASN A 224 -22.64 -2.67 9.96
C ASN A 224 -22.15 -1.46 10.76
N SER A 225 -20.83 -1.21 10.82
CA SER A 225 -20.35 0.15 10.95
C SER A 225 -20.65 0.81 9.61
N GLN A 226 -21.48 1.85 9.61
CA GLN A 226 -21.85 2.65 8.43
C GLN A 226 -20.67 3.33 7.70
N TYR A 227 -19.43 2.99 8.06
CA TYR A 227 -18.19 3.50 7.49
C TYR A 227 -17.24 2.33 7.26
N ASN A 228 -16.71 2.25 6.04
CA ASN A 228 -15.80 1.18 5.63
C ASN A 228 -14.48 1.29 6.43
N ARG A 229 -14.34 0.45 7.46
CA ARG A 229 -13.20 0.48 8.39
C ARG A 229 -11.86 0.23 7.71
N LYS A 230 -11.82 -0.60 6.66
CA LYS A 230 -10.58 -0.94 5.95
C LYS A 230 -10.14 0.18 5.01
N GLU A 231 -11.06 0.76 4.26
CA GLU A 231 -10.76 1.87 3.32
C GLU A 231 -10.29 3.12 4.06
N THR A 232 -10.90 3.46 5.19
CA THR A 232 -10.46 4.60 6.04
C THR A 232 -9.05 4.40 6.62
N LEU A 233 -8.61 3.16 6.83
CA LEU A 233 -7.25 2.85 7.29
C LEU A 233 -6.23 2.85 6.15
N LEU A 234 -6.61 2.27 5.01
CA LEU A 234 -5.76 2.26 3.82
C LEU A 234 -5.58 3.67 3.26
N ALA A 235 -6.60 4.52 3.35
CA ALA A 235 -6.50 5.93 3.00
C ALA A 235 -5.55 6.69 3.94
N LYS A 236 -5.52 6.35 5.24
CA LYS A 236 -4.63 6.96 6.23
C LYS A 236 -3.15 6.65 6.00
N GLN A 237 -2.84 5.50 5.41
CA GLN A 237 -1.47 5.07 5.21
C GLN A 237 -0.79 5.73 4.00
N ARG A 238 -1.53 6.56 3.24
CA ARG A 238 -1.09 7.17 2.00
C ARG A 238 -0.88 8.67 2.19
N SER A 239 0.21 9.18 1.63
CA SER A 239 0.65 10.56 1.86
C SER A 239 -0.31 11.59 1.23
N LEU A 240 -0.87 12.48 2.05
CA LEU A 240 -1.73 13.58 1.58
C LEU A 240 -0.94 14.60 0.73
N SER A 241 0.32 14.82 1.08
CA SER A 241 1.26 15.65 0.34
C SER A 241 1.41 15.22 -1.11
N ASN A 242 1.53 13.91 -1.36
CA ASN A 242 1.65 13.37 -2.71
C ASN A 242 0.35 13.47 -3.52
N TYR A 243 -0.82 13.40 -2.87
CA TYR A 243 -2.10 13.71 -3.53
C TYR A 243 -2.16 15.16 -4.00
N VAL A 244 -1.84 16.11 -3.10
CA VAL A 244 -1.80 17.55 -3.41
C VAL A 244 -0.79 17.81 -4.54
N GLY A 245 0.40 17.23 -4.45
CA GLY A 245 1.44 17.35 -5.47
C GLY A 245 0.97 16.85 -6.84
N THR A 246 0.31 15.70 -6.90
CA THR A 246 -0.21 15.13 -8.16
C THR A 246 -1.23 16.06 -8.82
N HIS A 247 -2.16 16.65 -8.04
CA HIS A 247 -3.10 17.64 -8.59
C HIS A 247 -2.40 18.91 -9.10
N ILE A 248 -1.39 19.42 -8.38
CA ILE A 248 -0.63 20.60 -8.81
C ILE A 248 0.05 20.31 -10.15
N TRP A 249 0.73 19.17 -10.26
CA TRP A 249 1.44 18.80 -11.47
C TRP A 249 0.47 18.57 -12.63
N ASN A 250 -0.59 17.77 -12.44
CA ASN A 250 -1.61 17.54 -13.49
C ASN A 250 -2.23 18.85 -13.98
N THR A 251 -2.47 19.81 -13.08
CA THR A 251 -3.00 21.13 -13.45
C THR A 251 -2.00 21.91 -14.30
N GLN A 252 -0.71 21.82 -13.99
CA GLN A 252 0.34 22.49 -14.77
C GLN A 252 0.60 21.83 -16.12
N GLU A 253 0.40 20.51 -16.25
CA GLU A 253 0.48 19.81 -17.53
C GLU A 253 -0.50 20.38 -18.56
N GLU A 254 -1.72 20.71 -18.11
CA GLU A 254 -2.77 21.28 -18.94
C GLU A 254 -2.43 22.68 -19.47
N TYR A 255 -1.38 23.33 -18.93
CA TYR A 255 -0.91 24.63 -19.42
C TYR A 255 0.01 24.49 -20.65
N PHE A 256 0.54 23.29 -20.93
CA PHE A 256 1.34 23.05 -22.13
C PHE A 256 0.44 22.99 -23.39
N ASP A 257 0.82 23.71 -24.44
CA ASP A 257 0.18 23.61 -25.75
C ASP A 257 0.98 22.69 -26.68
N TYR A 258 0.57 21.44 -26.77
CA TYR A 258 1.13 20.46 -27.69
C TYR A 258 0.60 20.60 -29.12
N THR A 259 -0.52 21.32 -29.31
CA THR A 259 -1.25 21.37 -30.59
C THR A 259 -0.89 22.59 -31.45
N GLY A 260 -0.26 23.60 -30.85
CA GLY A 260 0.13 24.85 -31.50
C GLY A 260 -1.05 25.72 -31.96
N LYS A 261 -2.28 25.38 -31.56
CA LYS A 261 -3.52 26.08 -31.97
C LYS A 261 -3.96 27.12 -30.95
N ASP A 262 -3.57 27.01 -29.68
CA ASP A 262 -4.04 27.86 -28.58
C ASP A 262 -2.92 28.77 -28.05
N SER A 263 -2.56 29.77 -28.87
CA SER A 263 -1.44 30.68 -28.58
C SER A 263 -1.62 31.63 -27.38
N GLU A 264 -2.81 31.68 -26.76
CA GLU A 264 -3.07 32.49 -25.57
C GLU A 264 -2.69 31.75 -24.27
N LYS A 265 -2.79 30.41 -24.23
CA LYS A 265 -2.54 29.58 -23.03
C LYS A 265 -1.11 29.69 -22.49
N THR A 266 -0.14 29.92 -23.38
CA THR A 266 1.31 29.73 -23.13
C THR A 266 2.13 31.02 -23.08
N LYS A 267 1.55 32.17 -23.43
CA LYS A 267 2.30 33.44 -23.52
C LYS A 267 2.60 34.06 -22.17
N GLU A 268 1.78 33.79 -21.15
CA GLU A 268 1.90 34.47 -19.86
C GLU A 268 2.66 33.66 -18.80
N ILE A 269 2.65 32.32 -18.89
CA ILE A 269 3.33 31.44 -17.94
C ILE A 269 4.71 31.03 -18.47
N ASN A 270 5.70 31.05 -17.58
CA ASN A 270 7.03 30.50 -17.78
C ASN A 270 7.09 29.09 -17.19
N HIS A 271 7.20 28.08 -18.06
CA HIS A 271 7.25 26.67 -17.66
C HIS A 271 8.62 26.28 -17.09
N ASP A 272 9.70 26.96 -17.50
CA ASP A 272 11.09 26.62 -17.14
C ASP A 272 11.39 26.81 -15.64
N VAL A 273 10.52 27.51 -14.91
CA VAL A 273 10.66 27.74 -13.46
C VAL A 273 10.50 26.44 -12.67
N LEU A 274 9.47 25.65 -12.99
CA LEU A 274 9.17 24.39 -12.28
C LEU A 274 9.47 23.15 -13.11
N TYR A 275 9.57 23.28 -14.43
CA TYR A 275 9.93 22.19 -15.33
C TYR A 275 11.39 22.29 -15.75
N ARG A 276 11.93 21.14 -16.15
CA ARG A 276 13.18 21.06 -16.89
C ARG A 276 12.89 20.48 -18.27
N ALA A 277 13.60 21.00 -19.27
CA ALA A 277 13.70 20.35 -20.56
C ALA A 277 14.76 19.25 -20.46
N GLY A 278 14.41 18.04 -20.89
CA GLY A 278 15.31 16.91 -21.04
C GLY A 278 15.22 16.37 -22.46
N GLU A 279 16.20 15.56 -22.85
CA GLU A 279 16.16 14.81 -24.10
C GLU A 279 16.14 13.32 -23.77
N THR A 280 15.20 12.60 -24.40
CA THR A 280 15.17 11.14 -24.31
C THR A 280 16.31 10.52 -25.11
N ALA A 281 16.59 9.23 -24.91
CA ALA A 281 17.57 8.49 -25.71
C ALA A 281 17.28 8.53 -27.23
N ASN A 282 16.02 8.81 -27.59
CA ASN A 282 15.55 8.94 -28.97
C ASN A 282 15.70 10.37 -29.52
N GLY A 283 16.30 11.31 -28.76
CA GLY A 283 16.46 12.71 -29.15
C GLY A 283 15.16 13.53 -29.08
N ILE A 284 14.08 13.00 -28.50
CA ILE A 284 12.83 13.74 -28.31
C ILE A 284 12.97 14.62 -27.08
N VAL A 285 12.74 15.92 -27.25
CA VAL A 285 12.69 16.90 -26.15
C VAL A 285 11.44 16.64 -25.31
N THR A 286 11.62 16.43 -24.01
CA THR A 286 10.56 16.18 -23.04
C THR A 286 10.66 17.16 -21.89
N TYR A 287 9.52 17.61 -21.39
CA TYR A 287 9.46 18.42 -20.18
C TYR A 287 9.13 17.52 -19.01
N THR A 288 9.92 17.61 -17.94
CA THR A 288 9.69 16.87 -16.69
C THR A 288 9.72 17.85 -15.52
N PRO A 289 8.88 17.69 -14.48
CA PRO A 289 8.89 18.59 -13.35
C PRO A 289 10.16 18.44 -12.50
N ARG A 290 10.69 19.54 -11.98
CA ARG A 290 11.79 19.59 -11.01
C ARG A 290 11.28 19.25 -9.62
N THR A 291 10.97 17.98 -9.41
CA THR A 291 10.34 17.47 -8.18
C THR A 291 11.08 16.27 -7.62
N LEU A 292 11.02 16.12 -6.30
CA LEU A 292 11.45 14.94 -5.56
C LEU A 292 10.26 14.45 -4.74
N ILE A 293 9.87 13.20 -4.96
CA ILE A 293 8.72 12.55 -4.34
C ILE A 293 9.25 11.43 -3.46
N TYR A 294 8.95 11.54 -2.18
CA TYR A 294 9.28 10.55 -1.16
C TYR A 294 7.99 9.92 -0.65
N ASP A 295 7.97 8.59 -0.58
CA ASP A 295 6.86 7.84 0.01
C ASP A 295 7.35 6.47 0.48
N LEU A 296 6.51 5.79 1.25
CA LEU A 296 6.76 4.43 1.72
C LEU A 296 6.70 3.43 0.55
N LYS A 297 7.47 2.34 0.66
CA LYS A 297 7.41 1.27 -0.34
C LYS A 297 6.00 0.63 -0.31
N GLY A 298 5.30 0.70 -1.43
CA GLY A 298 3.90 0.23 -1.59
C GLY A 298 2.90 1.36 -1.84
N ASN A 299 3.20 2.59 -1.37
CA ASN A 299 2.36 3.77 -1.61
C ASN A 299 2.55 4.40 -3.00
N PHE A 300 3.49 3.91 -3.83
CA PHE A 300 3.60 4.33 -5.23
C PHE A 300 2.55 3.66 -6.13
N GLY A 301 1.81 2.68 -5.62
CA GLY A 301 0.70 2.04 -6.33
C GLY A 301 1.15 1.44 -7.66
N SER A 302 0.50 1.87 -8.75
CA SER A 302 0.80 1.42 -10.11
C SER A 302 1.93 2.20 -10.79
N LEU A 303 2.42 3.28 -10.17
CA LEU A 303 3.50 4.11 -10.73
C LEU A 303 4.83 3.36 -10.68
N GLN A 304 5.50 3.30 -11.83
CA GLN A 304 6.82 2.69 -11.95
C GLN A 304 7.92 3.75 -11.85
N LYS A 305 9.10 3.35 -11.35
CA LYS A 305 10.27 4.26 -11.27
C LYS A 305 10.74 4.72 -12.66
N TYR A 306 10.70 3.80 -13.63
CA TYR A 306 11.01 4.11 -15.01
C TYR A 306 9.71 4.20 -15.79
N ASN A 307 9.35 5.42 -16.15
CA ASN A 307 8.22 5.68 -17.04
C ASN A 307 8.59 5.29 -18.47
N ARG A 308 7.59 5.23 -19.36
CA ARG A 308 7.77 4.92 -20.78
C ARG A 308 8.85 5.79 -21.47
N LEU A 309 9.00 7.05 -21.04
CA LEU A 309 10.02 7.98 -21.55
C LEU A 309 11.47 7.52 -21.28
N PHE A 310 11.69 6.81 -20.18
CA PHE A 310 13.01 6.39 -19.71
C PHE A 310 13.19 4.88 -19.74
N GLN A 311 12.17 4.15 -20.19
CA GLN A 311 12.26 2.72 -20.45
C GLN A 311 13.09 2.53 -21.72
N GLN A 312 14.42 2.55 -21.56
CA GLN A 312 15.29 1.93 -22.54
C GLN A 312 14.83 0.48 -22.70
N SER A 313 14.92 -0.08 -23.90
CA SER A 313 14.76 -1.51 -24.18
C SER A 313 15.87 -2.31 -23.52
N VAL A 314 16.03 -2.14 -22.21
CA VAL A 314 16.73 -3.07 -21.35
C VAL A 314 15.68 -4.13 -21.15
N ASP A 315 15.85 -5.25 -21.85
CA ASP A 315 15.34 -6.52 -21.37
C ASP A 315 15.62 -6.50 -19.87
N ILE A 316 14.57 -6.39 -19.06
CA ILE A 316 14.69 -6.59 -17.62
C ILE A 316 15.09 -8.05 -17.53
N GLU A 317 16.39 -8.35 -17.68
CA GLU A 317 16.93 -9.62 -17.23
C GLU A 317 16.48 -9.67 -15.78
N PRO A 318 15.59 -10.60 -15.43
CA PRO A 318 15.22 -10.76 -14.04
C PRO A 318 16.54 -11.02 -13.33
N ASN A 319 16.95 -10.07 -12.49
CA ASN A 319 18.19 -10.14 -11.78
C ASN A 319 18.06 -11.38 -10.87
N TYR A 320 18.52 -12.54 -11.34
CA TYR A 320 18.49 -13.79 -10.60
C TYR A 320 19.50 -13.65 -9.46
N SER A 321 19.03 -13.13 -8.33
CA SER A 321 19.81 -13.09 -7.11
C SER A 321 19.46 -14.30 -6.25
N TRP A 322 20.38 -15.27 -6.24
CA TRP A 322 20.66 -16.24 -5.17
C TRP A 322 19.53 -17.15 -4.65
N ASP A 323 19.76 -18.47 -4.73
CA ASP A 323 18.92 -19.59 -4.24
C ASP A 323 18.74 -19.66 -2.70
N GLN A 324 18.73 -18.53 -1.98
CA GLN A 324 18.43 -18.50 -0.55
C GLN A 324 17.16 -17.71 -0.26
N GLY A 325 16.02 -18.38 -0.43
CA GLY A 325 14.88 -18.29 0.49
C GLY A 325 14.22 -16.93 0.76
N ILE A 326 14.37 -15.91 -0.10
CA ILE A 326 13.58 -14.68 -0.01
C ILE A 326 12.68 -14.59 -1.23
N THR A 327 11.43 -15.05 -1.10
CA THR A 327 10.39 -14.76 -2.09
C THR A 327 10.02 -13.28 -1.99
N ARG A 328 10.64 -12.43 -2.80
CA ARG A 328 10.22 -11.04 -2.97
C ARG A 328 8.96 -11.03 -3.84
N ILE A 329 7.79 -10.99 -3.21
CA ILE A 329 6.49 -10.89 -3.91
C ILE A 329 6.22 -9.41 -4.17
N ASP A 330 6.95 -8.79 -5.10
CA ASP A 330 6.57 -7.47 -5.64
C ASP A 330 5.52 -7.74 -6.75
N ARG A 331 4.26 -7.96 -6.38
CA ARG A 331 3.17 -8.01 -7.37
C ARG A 331 2.94 -6.58 -7.88
N PRO A 332 3.04 -6.30 -9.19
CA PRO A 332 2.71 -4.98 -9.70
C PRO A 332 1.23 -4.70 -9.42
N VAL A 333 0.94 -3.56 -8.82
CA VAL A 333 -0.44 -3.10 -8.59
C VAL A 333 -1.08 -2.85 -9.96
N SER A 334 -2.26 -3.41 -10.19
CA SER A 334 -2.99 -3.22 -11.44
C SER A 334 -3.38 -1.75 -11.62
N LYS A 335 -3.16 -1.20 -12.81
CA LYS A 335 -3.57 0.15 -13.19
C LYS A 335 -5.10 0.27 -13.21
N ASN A 336 -5.62 1.40 -12.71
CA ASN A 336 -7.03 1.76 -12.85
C ASN A 336 -7.43 1.98 -14.31
N ARG A 337 -8.73 1.94 -14.62
CA ARG A 337 -9.26 2.15 -15.97
C ARG A 337 -8.75 3.46 -16.59
N TYR A 338 -8.77 4.56 -15.83
CA TYR A 338 -8.22 5.85 -16.25
C TYR A 338 -6.76 5.76 -16.71
N GLN A 339 -5.89 5.12 -15.91
CA GLN A 339 -4.48 4.92 -16.26
C GLN A 339 -4.30 4.03 -17.49
N GLN A 340 -5.15 3.03 -17.67
CA GLN A 340 -5.13 2.19 -18.88
C GLN A 340 -5.56 2.96 -20.13
N GLU A 341 -6.51 3.90 -20.00
CA GLU A 341 -6.92 4.75 -21.12
C GLU A 341 -5.85 5.81 -21.46
N LEU A 342 -5.18 6.39 -20.45
CA LEU A 342 -4.00 7.24 -20.67
C LEU A 342 -2.87 6.48 -21.40
N ASP A 343 -2.55 5.26 -20.97
CA ASP A 343 -1.55 4.42 -21.65
C ASP A 343 -1.90 4.19 -23.13
N ARG A 344 -3.21 4.08 -23.46
CA ARG A 344 -3.68 3.92 -24.85
C ARG A 344 -3.52 5.22 -25.64
N MET A 345 -3.85 6.37 -25.05
CA MET A 345 -3.66 7.68 -25.69
C MET A 345 -2.19 7.94 -26.02
N ASP A 346 -1.27 7.48 -25.18
CA ASP A 346 0.17 7.61 -25.43
C ASP A 346 0.68 6.72 -26.59
N VAL A 347 -0.08 5.68 -26.97
CA VAL A 347 0.22 4.86 -28.16
C VAL A 347 -0.46 5.43 -29.40
N ASP A 348 -1.75 5.77 -29.27
CA ASP A 348 -2.60 6.19 -30.37
C ASP A 348 -3.04 7.65 -30.15
N TYR A 349 -2.32 8.61 -30.76
CA TYR A 349 -2.62 10.05 -30.63
C TYR A 349 -4.02 10.46 -31.14
N GLU A 350 -4.68 9.63 -31.95
CA GLU A 350 -6.06 9.85 -32.43
C GLU A 350 -7.11 9.29 -31.45
N TYR A 351 -6.71 8.47 -30.48
CA TYR A 351 -7.61 7.89 -29.51
C TYR A 351 -8.09 8.96 -28.53
N GLN A 352 -9.41 9.06 -28.40
CA GLN A 352 -10.05 9.91 -27.40
C GLN A 352 -10.46 9.05 -26.21
N MET A 353 -10.08 9.50 -25.02
CA MET A 353 -10.46 8.86 -23.76
C MET A 353 -11.98 8.79 -23.63
N ASN A 354 -12.48 7.70 -23.05
CA ASN A 354 -13.90 7.60 -22.74
C ASN A 354 -14.18 8.42 -21.47
N THR A 355 -15.15 9.33 -21.53
CA THR A 355 -15.57 10.16 -20.39
C THR A 355 -15.99 9.32 -19.18
N ASP A 356 -16.51 8.11 -19.41
CA ASP A 356 -16.89 7.18 -18.33
C ASP A 356 -15.69 6.86 -17.41
N ALA A 357 -14.47 6.78 -17.95
CA ALA A 357 -13.30 6.46 -17.14
C ALA A 357 -12.89 7.60 -16.20
N VAL A 358 -13.25 8.84 -16.55
CA VAL A 358 -13.04 10.01 -15.69
C VAL A 358 -14.07 10.03 -14.56
N GLU A 359 -15.34 9.74 -14.87
CA GLU A 359 -16.39 9.67 -13.86
C GLU A 359 -16.12 8.56 -12.83
N GLU A 360 -15.53 7.44 -13.26
CA GLU A 360 -15.12 6.35 -12.37
C GLU A 360 -14.01 6.75 -11.39
N LEU A 361 -13.23 7.82 -11.63
CA LEU A 361 -12.18 8.28 -10.71
C LEU A 361 -12.74 8.66 -9.33
N GLU A 362 -13.95 9.21 -9.27
CA GLU A 362 -14.62 9.61 -8.02
C GLU A 362 -14.72 8.46 -7.00
N SER A 363 -14.78 7.21 -7.48
CA SER A 363 -14.88 6.01 -6.64
C SER A 363 -13.66 5.08 -6.69
N SER A 364 -12.85 5.15 -7.75
CA SER A 364 -11.73 4.22 -7.97
C SER A 364 -10.39 4.70 -7.42
N VAL A 365 -10.23 6.00 -7.15
CA VAL A 365 -8.98 6.58 -6.67
C VAL A 365 -8.69 6.11 -5.25
N ASN A 366 -7.72 5.20 -5.13
CA ASN A 366 -7.22 4.75 -3.84
C ASN A 366 -5.86 5.33 -3.55
N ASN A 367 -5.03 5.56 -4.56
CA ASN A 367 -3.68 6.09 -4.44
C ASN A 367 -3.49 7.41 -5.18
N TRP A 368 -2.49 8.20 -4.79
CA TRP A 368 -2.13 9.42 -5.51
C TRP A 368 -1.62 9.11 -6.93
N SER A 369 -1.04 7.93 -7.16
CA SER A 369 -0.60 7.48 -8.50
C SER A 369 -1.75 7.28 -9.48
N ASP A 370 -2.97 7.04 -9.00
CA ASP A 370 -4.06 6.52 -9.84
C ASP A 370 -4.62 7.55 -10.80
N PHE A 371 -4.48 8.84 -10.50
CA PHE A 371 -4.89 9.94 -11.37
C PHE A 371 -3.70 10.74 -11.89
N ASN A 372 -2.46 10.28 -11.67
CA ASN A 372 -1.27 10.97 -12.18
C ASN A 372 -1.23 10.92 -13.71
N ARG A 373 -1.03 12.07 -14.35
CA ARG A 373 -0.91 12.19 -15.81
C ARG A 373 0.53 12.41 -16.27
N ILE A 374 1.39 12.95 -15.40
CA ILE A 374 2.75 13.36 -15.76
C ILE A 374 3.75 12.21 -15.64
N ASN A 375 4.70 12.20 -16.58
CA ASN A 375 5.90 11.38 -16.49
C ASN A 375 6.98 12.08 -15.67
N PHE A 376 7.33 11.51 -14.52
CA PHE A 376 8.43 11.98 -13.69
C PHE A 376 9.79 11.46 -14.19
N HIS A 377 10.86 12.19 -13.84
CA HIS A 377 12.22 11.69 -14.02
C HIS A 377 12.49 10.52 -13.04
N PRO A 378 13.28 9.49 -13.39
CA PRO A 378 13.48 8.33 -12.51
C PRO A 378 14.13 8.66 -11.16
N ARG A 379 14.84 9.79 -11.06
CA ARG A 379 15.41 10.30 -9.79
C ARG A 379 14.42 11.09 -8.93
N SER A 380 13.28 11.47 -9.49
CA SER A 380 12.20 12.11 -8.75
C SER A 380 11.44 11.12 -7.88
N ILE A 381 11.44 9.82 -8.23
CA ILE A 381 10.67 8.78 -7.52
C ILE A 381 11.60 8.04 -6.55
N ASN A 382 11.47 8.36 -5.25
CA ASN A 382 12.36 7.86 -4.21
C ASN A 382 11.59 7.15 -3.09
N PRO A 383 11.47 5.80 -3.15
CA PRO A 383 10.88 5.04 -2.06
C PRO A 383 11.80 5.01 -0.84
N ILE A 384 11.24 5.20 0.35
CA ILE A 384 11.96 5.02 1.61
C ILE A 384 12.27 3.54 1.78
N VAL A 385 13.55 3.20 1.86
CA VAL A 385 14.03 1.79 1.89
C VAL A 385 13.70 1.10 3.20
N THR A 386 13.69 1.86 4.30
CA THR A 386 13.59 1.35 5.67
C THR A 386 12.17 0.95 6.08
N HIS A 387 11.13 1.51 5.45
CA HIS A 387 9.75 1.34 5.89
C HIS A 387 8.75 0.88 4.82
N GLN A 388 7.92 -0.07 5.25
CA GLN A 388 6.72 -0.65 4.66
C GLN A 388 5.46 0.23 4.65
N ALA A 389 4.79 0.42 3.51
CA ALA A 389 3.45 1.01 3.50
C ALA A 389 2.36 0.10 4.09
N GLU A 390 2.61 -1.15 4.46
CA GLU A 390 1.61 -2.02 5.14
C GLU A 390 2.22 -2.75 6.35
N ASP A 391 3.31 -2.23 6.91
CA ASP A 391 4.00 -2.87 8.03
C ASP A 391 3.28 -2.58 9.37
N GLU A 392 2.73 -3.62 9.99
CA GLU A 392 2.09 -3.51 11.31
C GLU A 392 3.10 -3.43 12.46
N VAL A 393 4.33 -3.89 12.26
CA VAL A 393 5.38 -3.98 13.30
C VAL A 393 6.13 -2.66 13.39
N ASN A 394 6.70 -2.19 12.27
CA ASN A 394 7.46 -0.95 12.20
C ASN A 394 6.65 0.16 11.51
N ARG A 395 5.59 0.60 12.18
CA ARG A 395 4.69 1.65 11.67
C ARG A 395 5.38 3.01 11.58
N PHE A 396 5.21 3.65 10.43
CA PHE A 396 5.77 4.96 10.13
C PHE A 396 4.88 6.12 10.61
N ASP A 397 4.58 6.16 11.92
CA ASP A 397 3.73 7.24 12.45
C ASP A 397 4.34 8.06 13.61
N ASN A 398 5.54 7.76 14.14
CA ASN A 398 6.16 8.64 15.15
C ASN A 398 7.15 9.61 14.50
N TYR A 399 7.14 10.88 14.92
CA TYR A 399 8.10 11.90 14.46
C TYR A 399 9.58 11.44 14.52
N THR A 400 10.00 10.85 15.63
CA THR A 400 11.39 10.40 15.82
C THR A 400 11.80 9.29 14.86
N ILE A 401 10.87 8.38 14.53
CA ILE A 401 11.11 7.31 13.55
C ILE A 401 11.40 7.92 12.18
N GLY A 402 10.69 8.98 11.80
CA GLY A 402 10.93 9.67 10.53
C GLY A 402 12.32 10.29 10.44
N LYS A 403 12.81 10.87 11.54
CA LYS A 403 14.16 11.45 11.62
C LYS A 403 15.25 10.38 11.50
N GLU A 404 15.07 9.26 12.18
CA GLU A 404 15.96 8.09 12.07
C GLU A 404 15.94 7.54 10.63
N ALA A 405 14.75 7.37 10.04
CA ALA A 405 14.58 6.90 8.68
C ALA A 405 15.26 7.81 7.64
N TYR A 406 15.24 9.13 7.84
CA TYR A 406 15.99 10.06 6.98
C TYR A 406 17.50 9.80 7.07
N THR A 407 18.02 9.72 8.30
CA THR A 407 19.46 9.52 8.54
C THR A 407 19.96 8.18 7.96
N GLU A 408 19.15 7.13 8.05
CA GLU A 408 19.47 5.82 7.47
C GLU A 408 19.39 5.86 5.94
N ASN A 409 18.33 6.44 5.40
CA ASN A 409 18.12 6.50 3.95
C ASN A 409 19.16 7.41 3.28
N GLU A 410 19.67 8.45 3.95
CA GLU A 410 20.79 9.26 3.44
C GLU A 410 22.09 8.46 3.37
N LYS A 411 22.37 7.59 4.36
CA LYS A 411 23.55 6.71 4.33
C LYS A 411 23.48 5.66 3.22
N GLU A 412 22.29 5.13 2.95
CA GLU A 412 22.11 4.05 1.98
C GLU A 412 21.97 4.57 0.54
N ALA A 413 21.16 5.60 0.33
CA ALA A 413 20.77 6.08 -0.99
C ALA A 413 21.48 7.38 -1.41
N GLY A 414 22.09 8.13 -0.46
CA GLY A 414 22.63 9.47 -0.70
C GLY A 414 21.57 10.37 -1.33
N ILE A 415 20.43 10.53 -0.64
CA ILE A 415 19.24 11.17 -1.17
C ILE A 415 19.56 12.59 -1.60
N PHE A 416 20.25 13.31 -0.73
CA PHE A 416 20.59 14.70 -0.91
C PHE A 416 21.61 14.87 -2.05
N ASP A 417 22.75 14.19 -1.94
CA ASP A 417 23.85 14.32 -2.91
C ASP A 417 23.51 13.79 -4.31
N ASN A 418 22.78 12.67 -4.43
CA ASN A 418 22.55 12.03 -5.74
C ASN A 418 21.33 12.58 -6.49
N ASN A 419 20.30 13.01 -5.76
CA ASN A 419 19.04 13.43 -6.37
C ASN A 419 18.88 14.95 -6.36
N LEU A 420 18.99 15.59 -5.19
CA LEU A 420 18.75 17.03 -5.07
C LEU A 420 19.84 17.85 -5.74
N ARG A 421 21.12 17.53 -5.48
CA ARG A 421 22.24 18.31 -6.05
C ARG A 421 22.19 18.35 -7.58
N LEU A 422 21.84 17.25 -8.24
CA LEU A 422 21.72 17.24 -9.71
C LEU A 422 20.64 18.22 -10.20
N PHE A 423 19.45 18.21 -9.58
CA PHE A 423 18.41 19.17 -9.95
C PHE A 423 18.78 20.61 -9.63
N ALA A 424 19.56 20.84 -8.56
CA ALA A 424 20.07 22.16 -8.21
C ALA A 424 21.12 22.65 -9.22
N GLU A 425 22.03 21.79 -9.67
CA GLU A 425 23.05 22.09 -10.70
C GLU A 425 22.44 22.34 -12.08
N GLU A 426 21.33 21.65 -12.42
CA GLU A 426 20.56 21.88 -13.65
C GLU A 426 19.75 23.19 -13.63
N CYS A 427 19.70 23.91 -12.51
CA CYS A 427 19.02 25.21 -12.44
C CYS A 427 19.97 26.34 -12.83
N ASP A 428 19.62 27.14 -13.84
CA ASP A 428 20.39 28.35 -14.19
C ASP A 428 20.41 29.36 -13.02
N SER A 429 19.28 29.48 -12.32
CA SER A 429 19.12 30.35 -11.15
C SER A 429 18.15 29.72 -10.16
N LEU A 430 18.68 28.95 -9.21
CA LEU A 430 17.90 28.36 -8.14
C LEU A 430 17.38 29.45 -7.17
N GLN A 431 16.07 29.66 -7.13
CA GLN A 431 15.45 30.68 -6.27
C GLN A 431 15.17 30.17 -4.85
N GLY A 432 14.76 28.91 -4.73
CA GLY A 432 14.34 28.31 -3.47
C GLY A 432 13.57 27.02 -3.64
N PHE A 433 13.00 26.53 -2.54
CA PHE A 433 12.37 25.21 -2.46
C PHE A 433 10.92 25.31 -1.96
N HIS A 434 10.03 24.56 -2.60
CA HIS A 434 8.70 24.25 -2.06
C HIS A 434 8.73 22.85 -1.46
N ILE A 435 8.27 22.74 -0.22
CA ILE A 435 8.21 21.46 0.49
C ILE A 435 6.76 21.22 0.88
N LEU A 436 6.19 20.13 0.38
CA LEU A 436 4.92 19.59 0.82
C LEU A 436 5.23 18.43 1.77
N THR A 437 4.77 18.50 3.02
CA THR A 437 5.01 17.43 3.99
C THR A 437 3.76 17.16 4.81
N ASP A 438 3.54 15.89 5.10
CA ASP A 438 2.50 15.47 6.03
C ASP A 438 3.01 15.65 7.47
N VAL A 439 2.14 16.18 8.32
CA VAL A 439 2.47 16.59 9.70
C VAL A 439 1.84 15.66 10.74
N ASP A 440 0.89 14.82 10.32
CA ASP A 440 0.19 13.87 11.20
C ASP A 440 1.05 12.63 11.53
N ASP A 441 1.93 12.25 10.61
CA ASP A 441 2.71 11.01 10.64
C ASP A 441 4.21 11.29 10.84
N ALA A 442 5.05 10.27 10.65
CA ALA A 442 6.49 10.38 10.83
C ALA A 442 7.19 11.27 9.78
N PHE A 443 6.52 11.61 8.68
CA PHE A 443 7.08 12.46 7.62
C PHE A 443 7.53 13.83 8.12
N GLY A 444 6.91 14.39 9.16
CA GLY A 444 7.38 15.65 9.76
C GLY A 444 8.82 15.60 10.26
N GLY A 445 9.25 14.46 10.83
CA GLY A 445 10.64 14.26 11.28
C GLY A 445 11.58 13.89 10.15
N PHE A 446 11.08 13.21 9.11
CA PHE A 446 11.86 12.97 7.89
C PHE A 446 12.20 14.29 7.18
N THR A 447 11.21 15.18 7.07
CA THR A 447 11.37 16.51 6.48
C THR A 447 12.28 17.42 7.31
N GLU A 448 12.30 17.26 8.64
CA GLU A 448 13.26 17.97 9.51
C GLU A 448 14.72 17.67 9.10
N GLY A 449 15.04 16.38 8.90
CA GLY A 449 16.37 15.97 8.44
C GLY A 449 16.71 16.57 7.07
N LEU A 450 15.79 16.49 6.11
CA LEU A 450 15.96 17.09 4.78
C LEU A 450 16.18 18.62 4.85
N LEU A 451 15.45 19.30 5.72
CA LEU A 451 15.57 20.75 5.90
C LEU A 451 16.90 21.17 6.52
N HIS A 452 17.47 20.35 7.41
CA HIS A 452 18.81 20.60 7.94
C HIS A 452 19.84 20.58 6.82
N ASP A 453 19.87 19.53 6.00
CA ASP A 453 20.83 19.42 4.89
C ASP A 453 20.63 20.53 3.86
N LEU A 454 19.37 20.88 3.55
CA LEU A 454 19.04 22.02 2.69
C LEU A 454 19.54 23.35 3.26
N ARG A 455 19.48 23.56 4.57
CA ARG A 455 19.96 24.79 5.20
C ARG A 455 21.48 24.84 5.30
N ASP A 456 22.13 23.69 5.45
CA ASP A 456 23.57 23.58 5.51
C ASP A 456 24.21 23.87 4.14
N GLU A 457 23.62 23.35 3.04
CA GLU A 457 24.12 23.65 1.68
C GLU A 457 23.58 24.97 1.12
N PHE A 458 22.27 25.22 1.26
CA PHE A 458 21.56 26.34 0.64
C PHE A 458 21.01 27.36 1.65
N GLY A 459 21.81 27.74 2.67
CA GLY A 459 21.35 28.61 3.76
C GLY A 459 20.76 29.97 3.34
N LYS A 460 21.17 30.51 2.18
CA LYS A 460 20.66 31.80 1.66
C LYS A 460 19.33 31.68 0.92
N LEU A 461 18.94 30.49 0.49
CA LEU A 461 17.76 30.31 -0.32
C LEU A 461 16.49 30.34 0.52
N SER A 462 15.41 30.74 -0.14
CA SER A 462 14.08 30.77 0.43
C SER A 462 13.46 29.38 0.43
N ILE A 463 12.93 28.97 1.59
CA ILE A 463 12.28 27.68 1.77
C ILE A 463 10.85 27.94 2.25
N LEU A 464 9.88 27.52 1.43
CA LEU A 464 8.46 27.59 1.73
C LEU A 464 7.95 26.17 2.02
N THR A 465 7.54 25.93 3.26
CA THR A 465 7.10 24.61 3.71
C THR A 465 5.61 24.63 4.00
N TYR A 466 4.85 23.80 3.29
CA TYR A 466 3.44 23.56 3.55
C TYR A 466 3.30 22.29 4.38
N GLY A 467 2.87 22.46 5.63
CA GLY A 467 2.60 21.36 6.55
C GLY A 467 1.16 20.93 6.43
N LEU A 468 0.91 19.80 5.77
CA LEU A 468 -0.41 19.26 5.48
C LEU A 468 -0.89 18.34 6.60
N SER A 469 -2.13 18.57 7.02
CA SER A 469 -2.77 17.82 8.09
C SER A 469 -4.21 17.49 7.73
N ASP A 470 -4.65 16.28 8.08
CA ASP A 470 -6.00 15.81 7.84
C ASP A 470 -6.92 16.26 8.99
N SER A 471 -7.86 17.16 8.69
CA SER A 471 -8.92 17.60 9.62
C SER A 471 -9.80 16.44 10.09
N PHE A 472 -9.95 15.40 9.26
CA PHE A 472 -10.74 14.21 9.55
C PHE A 472 -9.89 13.03 10.03
N ALA A 473 -8.69 13.30 10.54
CA ALA A 473 -7.83 12.26 11.11
C ALA A 473 -8.62 11.34 12.06
N TYR A 474 -8.84 10.10 11.63
CA TYR A 474 -9.61 9.14 12.42
C TYR A 474 -8.81 8.72 13.65
N TYR A 475 -9.32 9.08 14.83
CA TYR A 475 -8.76 8.69 16.11
C TYR A 475 -9.42 7.40 16.60
N ARG A 476 -8.73 6.27 16.49
CA ARG A 476 -9.19 4.99 17.07
C ARG A 476 -9.29 5.08 18.59
N ASN A 477 -8.26 5.66 19.21
CA ASN A 477 -8.03 5.73 20.64
C ASN A 477 -7.46 7.11 20.99
N GLU A 478 -7.67 7.56 22.23
CA GLU A 478 -7.09 8.82 22.73
C GLU A 478 -5.56 8.87 22.59
N ARG A 479 -4.88 7.75 22.80
CA ARG A 479 -3.42 7.65 22.60
C ARG A 479 -3.00 7.95 21.16
N MET A 480 -3.80 7.55 20.16
CA MET A 480 -3.50 7.83 18.76
C MET A 480 -3.70 9.31 18.46
N ARG A 481 -4.73 9.93 19.05
CA ARG A 481 -4.96 11.37 18.98
C ARG A 481 -3.79 12.14 19.56
N GLN A 482 -3.41 11.85 20.81
CA GLN A 482 -2.26 12.48 21.48
C GLN A 482 -0.97 12.35 20.68
N LYS A 483 -0.75 11.20 20.03
CA LYS A 483 0.41 10.98 19.17
C LYS A 483 0.41 11.91 17.94
N ILE A 484 -0.73 12.04 17.25
CA ILE A 484 -0.87 12.90 16.08
C ILE A 484 -0.71 14.37 16.48
N GLU A 485 -1.36 14.81 17.55
CA GLU A 485 -1.19 16.20 18.03
C GLU A 485 0.27 16.47 18.45
N LEU A 486 0.95 15.50 19.07
CA LEU A 486 2.37 15.62 19.40
C LEU A 486 3.24 15.71 18.14
N ASN A 487 2.98 14.90 17.11
CA ASN A 487 3.68 15.01 15.83
C ASN A 487 3.45 16.38 15.19
N ARG A 488 2.21 16.91 15.25
CA ARG A 488 1.89 18.24 14.75
C ARG A 488 2.67 19.32 15.49
N ALA A 489 2.66 19.31 16.82
CA ALA A 489 3.40 20.27 17.63
C ALA A 489 4.92 20.24 17.35
N LEU A 490 5.51 19.04 17.27
CA LEU A 490 6.92 18.87 16.91
C LEU A 490 7.24 19.37 15.50
N SER A 491 6.38 19.03 14.53
CA SER A 491 6.57 19.47 13.14
C SER A 491 6.44 20.99 13.02
N ILE A 492 5.42 21.61 13.62
CA ILE A 492 5.25 23.06 13.58
C ILE A 492 6.45 23.76 14.23
N THR A 493 6.96 23.26 15.36
CA THR A 493 8.12 23.87 16.04
C THR A 493 9.38 23.75 15.18
N HIS A 494 9.81 22.54 14.85
CA HIS A 494 11.08 22.33 14.14
C HIS A 494 11.04 22.79 12.68
N LEU A 495 9.96 22.52 11.93
CA LEU A 495 9.87 22.93 10.53
C LEU A 495 9.73 24.45 10.40
N SER A 496 9.06 25.15 11.33
CA SER A 496 9.01 26.62 11.30
C SER A 496 10.36 27.27 11.63
N GLU A 497 11.22 26.61 12.41
CA GLU A 497 12.55 27.11 12.71
C GLU A 497 13.46 27.04 11.48
N LEU A 498 13.42 25.92 10.75
CA LEU A 498 14.27 25.68 9.58
C LEU A 498 13.73 26.35 8.31
N SER A 499 12.42 26.42 8.11
CA SER A 499 11.83 27.08 6.94
C SER A 499 11.94 28.61 6.99
N SER A 500 11.79 29.26 5.84
CA SER A 500 11.70 30.73 5.77
C SER A 500 10.27 31.19 6.12
N VAL A 501 9.28 30.46 5.58
CA VAL A 501 7.88 30.55 5.97
C VAL A 501 7.32 29.13 6.04
N TYR A 502 6.62 28.83 7.13
CA TYR A 502 5.85 27.63 7.35
C TYR A 502 4.36 27.94 7.27
N VAL A 503 3.65 27.16 6.48
CA VAL A 503 2.20 27.30 6.24
C VAL A 503 1.51 26.02 6.67
N PRO A 504 0.84 26.00 7.83
CA PRO A 504 0.00 24.88 8.21
C PRO A 504 -1.27 24.90 7.35
N ILE A 505 -1.56 23.76 6.73
CA ILE A 505 -2.72 23.57 5.86
C ILE A 505 -3.49 22.35 6.35
N TYR A 506 -4.77 22.56 6.60
CA TYR A 506 -5.72 21.53 7.01
C TYR A 506 -6.68 21.19 5.87
N THR A 507 -7.10 19.93 5.78
CA THR A 507 -8.09 19.51 4.79
C THR A 507 -9.41 20.27 4.98
N PRO A 508 -10.02 20.78 3.89
CA PRO A 508 -11.24 21.57 3.98
C PRO A 508 -12.40 20.73 4.52
N THR A 509 -13.26 21.37 5.32
CA THR A 509 -14.46 20.76 5.90
C THR A 509 -15.72 21.50 5.45
N GLU A 510 -16.84 20.81 5.30
CA GLU A 510 -18.19 21.33 5.12
C GLU A 510 -18.54 22.39 6.16
N LYS A 511 -18.05 22.26 7.40
CA LYS A 511 -18.23 23.30 8.42
C LYS A 511 -17.53 24.59 7.99
N ALA A 512 -16.27 24.50 7.57
CA ALA A 512 -15.53 25.65 7.04
C ALA A 512 -16.17 26.23 5.77
N LEU A 513 -16.76 25.39 4.90
CA LEU A 513 -17.53 25.85 3.74
C LEU A 513 -18.80 26.61 4.12
N LYS A 514 -19.54 26.13 5.13
CA LYS A 514 -20.74 26.81 5.65
C LYS A 514 -20.38 28.16 6.22
N THR A 515 -19.27 28.26 6.95
CA THR A 515 -18.77 29.53 7.50
C THR A 515 -18.33 30.50 6.40
N SER A 516 -17.80 30.00 5.28
CA SER A 516 -17.32 30.80 4.15
C SER A 516 -18.37 31.03 3.05
N ASN A 517 -19.64 30.62 3.23
CA ASN A 517 -20.72 30.77 2.26
C ASN A 517 -20.44 30.17 0.85
N LEU A 518 -19.48 29.25 0.72
CA LEU A 518 -19.11 28.61 -0.55
C LEU A 518 -19.87 27.29 -0.81
N GLN A 519 -20.67 26.85 0.14
CA GLN A 519 -21.49 25.62 0.06
C GLN A 519 -22.36 25.49 -1.20
N PRO A 520 -22.96 26.56 -1.77
CA PRO A 520 -23.78 26.43 -2.99
C PRO A 520 -22.97 26.13 -4.27
N TYR A 521 -21.65 26.37 -4.25
CA TYR A 521 -20.81 26.28 -5.43
C TYR A 521 -19.86 25.08 -5.41
N LEU A 522 -19.56 24.57 -4.22
CA LEU A 522 -18.60 23.50 -4.01
C LEU A 522 -19.27 22.32 -3.29
N HIS A 523 -19.28 21.16 -3.94
CA HIS A 523 -19.78 19.90 -3.41
C HIS A 523 -18.65 18.88 -3.44
N PHE A 524 -18.17 18.46 -2.27
CA PHE A 524 -17.09 17.49 -2.22
C PHE A 524 -17.25 16.53 -1.06
N ASN A 525 -16.61 15.36 -1.19
CA ASN A 525 -16.54 14.37 -0.13
C ASN A 525 -15.35 14.68 0.78
N GLU A 526 -15.63 15.09 2.03
CA GLU A 526 -14.62 15.39 3.05
C GLU A 526 -13.70 14.21 3.37
N TYR A 527 -14.17 12.98 3.20
CA TYR A 527 -13.41 11.76 3.49
C TYR A 527 -12.50 11.35 2.34
N SER A 528 -12.71 11.91 1.15
CA SER A 528 -11.89 11.61 -0.03
C SER A 528 -10.69 12.53 -0.08
N ARG A 529 -9.48 11.95 0.01
CA ARG A 529 -8.23 12.68 -0.20
C ARG A 529 -8.15 13.28 -1.61
N TYR A 530 -8.71 12.61 -2.60
CA TYR A 530 -8.78 13.12 -3.98
C TYR A 530 -9.51 14.46 -4.07
N HIS A 531 -10.62 14.64 -3.33
CA HIS A 531 -11.38 15.90 -3.40
C HIS A 531 -10.75 17.00 -2.54
N THR A 532 -10.39 16.66 -1.31
CA THR A 532 -9.83 17.63 -0.34
C THR A 532 -8.49 18.18 -0.82
N SER A 533 -7.65 17.32 -1.40
CA SER A 533 -6.36 17.73 -1.95
C SER A 533 -6.48 18.59 -3.20
N ALA A 534 -7.51 18.40 -4.05
CA ALA A 534 -7.73 19.25 -5.23
C ALA A 534 -7.97 20.73 -4.86
N ILE A 535 -8.73 20.99 -3.80
CA ILE A 535 -8.97 22.36 -3.29
C ILE A 535 -7.67 22.98 -2.78
N ILE A 536 -6.88 22.22 -2.01
CA ILE A 536 -5.57 22.67 -1.52
C ILE A 536 -4.61 22.92 -2.68
N ALA A 537 -4.58 22.02 -3.66
CA ALA A 537 -3.74 22.14 -4.85
C ALA A 537 -4.10 23.39 -5.65
N ALA A 538 -5.38 23.70 -5.84
CA ALA A 538 -5.81 24.94 -6.49
C ALA A 538 -5.33 26.19 -5.73
N ALA A 539 -5.29 26.13 -4.39
CA ALA A 539 -4.79 27.21 -3.56
C ALA A 539 -3.26 27.40 -3.71
N ILE A 540 -2.49 26.32 -3.62
CA ILE A 540 -1.02 26.38 -3.74
C ILE A 540 -0.62 26.76 -5.17
N GLU A 541 -1.28 26.18 -6.18
CA GLU A 541 -0.99 26.47 -7.58
C GLU A 541 -1.29 27.94 -7.91
N THR A 542 -2.42 28.50 -7.46
CA THR A 542 -2.73 29.93 -7.66
C THR A 542 -1.75 30.81 -6.89
N ASN A 543 -1.40 30.46 -5.65
CA ASN A 543 -0.39 31.19 -4.86
C ASN A 543 1.00 31.18 -5.53
N SER A 544 1.30 30.14 -6.30
CA SER A 544 2.58 30.00 -7.01
C SER A 544 2.70 30.76 -8.32
N LEU A 545 1.62 31.37 -8.81
CA LEU A 545 1.64 32.09 -10.09
C LEU A 545 2.63 33.28 -10.14
N PRO A 546 2.75 34.15 -9.11
CA PRO A 546 3.54 35.38 -9.21
C PRO A 546 5.00 35.19 -9.63
N TYR A 547 5.64 34.07 -9.26
CA TYR A 547 7.01 33.75 -9.65
C TYR A 547 7.13 32.88 -10.92
N ARG A 548 6.00 32.47 -11.50
CA ARG A 548 5.92 31.74 -12.78
C ARG A 548 5.46 32.61 -13.95
N LEU A 549 4.98 33.82 -13.72
CA LEU A 549 4.58 34.71 -14.82
C LEU A 549 5.79 35.20 -15.61
N LYS A 550 5.64 35.39 -16.93
CA LYS A 550 6.66 36.00 -17.81
C LYS A 550 6.70 37.53 -17.67
N LYS A 551 5.55 38.15 -17.39
CA LYS A 551 5.41 39.59 -17.15
C LYS A 551 5.16 39.83 -15.67
N ASN A 552 5.78 40.87 -15.10
CA ASN A 552 5.65 41.22 -13.67
C ASN A 552 5.98 40.05 -12.73
N SER A 553 6.97 39.23 -13.10
CA SER A 553 7.45 38.14 -12.28
C SER A 553 8.09 38.66 -11.00
N ILE A 554 7.85 37.97 -9.89
CA ILE A 554 8.52 38.23 -8.61
C ILE A 554 9.33 36.99 -8.23
N THR A 555 10.42 37.14 -7.48
CA THR A 555 11.15 35.96 -6.98
C THR A 555 10.45 35.34 -5.77
N LEU A 556 10.68 34.05 -5.50
CA LEU A 556 10.15 33.42 -4.28
C LEU A 556 10.60 34.17 -3.01
N ALA A 557 11.86 34.64 -3.00
CA ALA A 557 12.41 35.42 -1.90
C ALA A 557 11.67 36.75 -1.67
N ASP A 558 11.34 37.45 -2.75
CA ASP A 558 10.57 38.70 -2.68
C ASP A 558 9.14 38.43 -2.19
N SER A 559 8.48 37.37 -2.66
CA SER A 559 7.15 36.97 -2.19
C SER A 559 7.15 36.70 -0.68
N ILE A 560 8.14 35.97 -0.19
CA ILE A 560 8.32 35.70 1.24
C ILE A 560 8.64 36.98 2.02
N SER A 561 9.50 37.85 1.49
CA SER A 561 9.88 39.10 2.16
C SER A 561 8.67 40.01 2.40
N ARG A 562 7.70 40.01 1.48
CA ARG A 562 6.45 40.76 1.60
C ARG A 562 5.56 40.22 2.72
N LEU A 563 5.64 38.93 3.02
CA LEU A 563 4.88 38.28 4.09
C LEU A 563 5.57 38.37 5.45
N SER A 564 6.90 38.40 5.46
CA SER A 564 7.70 38.51 6.68
C SER A 564 8.02 39.98 7.01
N TYR A 565 7.00 40.85 7.04
CA TYR A 565 7.19 42.29 7.32
C TYR A 565 7.94 42.51 8.66
N VAL A 566 7.58 41.72 9.67
CA VAL A 566 8.36 41.58 10.90
C VAL A 566 9.25 40.36 10.73
N ARG A 567 10.57 40.52 10.65
CA ARG A 567 11.56 39.43 10.38
C ARG A 567 11.46 38.19 11.29
N ASN A 568 10.62 38.22 12.33
CA ASN A 568 10.41 37.15 13.28
C ASN A 568 9.09 36.36 13.05
N THR A 569 8.26 36.73 12.07
CA THR A 569 7.02 35.98 11.75
C THR A 569 7.27 35.01 10.61
N LYS A 570 7.63 33.77 10.97
CA LYS A 570 7.83 32.66 10.02
C LYS A 570 6.56 31.86 9.73
N LEU A 571 5.41 32.31 10.22
CA LEU A 571 4.12 31.63 10.05
C LEU A 571 3.24 32.44 9.13
N ALA A 572 2.61 31.75 8.18
CA ALA A 572 1.63 32.33 7.27
C ALA A 572 0.45 31.38 7.08
N THR A 573 -0.67 31.92 6.61
CA THR A 573 -1.93 31.21 6.44
C THR A 573 -2.44 31.39 5.02
N LEU A 574 -2.97 30.32 4.44
CA LEU A 574 -3.49 30.32 3.09
C LEU A 574 -5.02 30.19 3.11
N SER A 575 -5.71 31.04 2.35
CA SER A 575 -7.14 30.93 2.09
C SER A 575 -7.42 30.91 0.60
N VAL A 576 -8.52 30.26 0.20
CA VAL A 576 -8.89 30.06 -1.20
C VAL A 576 -10.37 30.35 -1.44
N SER A 577 -10.70 31.01 -2.55
CA SER A 577 -12.07 31.21 -3.03
C SER A 577 -12.19 30.52 -4.39
N LEU A 578 -13.00 29.46 -4.43
CA LEU A 578 -13.19 28.57 -5.58
C LEU A 578 -14.67 28.18 -5.67
N PRO A 579 -15.44 28.63 -6.67
CA PRO A 579 -15.11 29.65 -7.68
C PRO A 579 -15.12 31.07 -7.09
N PHE A 580 -14.24 31.94 -7.57
CA PHE A 580 -14.22 33.36 -7.20
C PHE A 580 -15.18 34.18 -8.09
N MET A 581 -16.26 34.69 -7.49
CA MET A 581 -17.29 35.49 -8.19
C MET A 581 -17.17 36.98 -7.88
N LYS A 582 -17.45 37.84 -8.86
CA LYS A 582 -17.42 39.30 -8.69
C LYS A 582 -18.41 39.75 -7.59
N GLY A 583 -17.89 40.31 -6.50
CA GLY A 583 -18.67 40.80 -5.36
C GLY A 583 -18.69 39.88 -4.13
N ASN A 584 -18.27 38.61 -4.27
CA ASN A 584 -18.07 37.72 -3.12
C ASN A 584 -16.62 37.82 -2.63
N THR A 585 -16.45 38.36 -1.42
CA THR A 585 -15.13 38.42 -0.74
C THR A 585 -14.89 37.21 0.16
N SER A 586 -15.77 36.21 0.11
CA SER A 586 -15.67 35.05 0.97
C SER A 586 -14.57 34.09 0.50
N SER A 587 -13.61 33.86 1.39
CA SER A 587 -12.52 32.91 1.23
C SER A 587 -12.70 31.77 2.22
N LEU A 588 -12.38 30.55 1.79
CA LEU A 588 -12.22 29.38 2.64
C LEU A 588 -10.80 29.40 3.25
N PRO A 589 -10.66 29.65 4.56
CA PRO A 589 -9.36 29.49 5.22
C PRO A 589 -9.00 28.00 5.31
N LEU A 590 -7.76 27.65 4.97
CA LEU A 590 -7.24 26.29 5.08
C LEU A 590 -6.61 26.00 6.45
N LEU A 591 -7.15 26.62 7.51
CA LEU A 591 -6.76 26.38 8.90
C LEU A 591 -7.85 25.58 9.61
N SER A 592 -7.43 24.72 10.54
CA SER A 592 -8.30 23.89 11.39
C SER A 592 -9.34 24.72 12.17
N HIS A 593 -8.88 25.80 12.81
CA HIS A 593 -9.64 26.68 13.68
C HIS A 593 -9.76 28.05 13.03
N ALA A 594 -10.59 28.14 12.00
CA ALA A 594 -10.94 29.40 11.39
C ALA A 594 -11.82 30.24 12.34
N THR A 595 -11.20 30.89 13.33
CA THR A 595 -11.79 32.10 13.93
C THR A 595 -11.84 33.17 12.86
N LYS A 596 -12.92 33.97 12.79
CA LYS A 596 -12.95 35.15 11.91
C LYS A 596 -11.69 35.97 12.20
N ILE A 597 -10.76 36.03 11.25
CA ILE A 597 -9.57 36.86 11.36
C ILE A 597 -10.07 38.30 11.27
N GLU A 598 -9.91 39.07 12.35
CA GLU A 598 -10.19 40.50 12.29
C GLU A 598 -9.12 41.16 11.42
N LYS A 599 -9.54 42.07 10.52
CA LYS A 599 -8.65 42.70 9.55
C LYS A 599 -7.52 43.53 10.21
N GLU A 600 -7.66 43.86 11.49
CA GLU A 600 -6.70 44.65 12.27
C GLU A 600 -5.47 43.83 12.69
N ASP A 601 -5.52 42.50 12.65
CA ASP A 601 -4.43 41.60 13.10
C ASP A 601 -3.52 41.08 11.97
N VAL A 602 -3.80 41.44 10.72
CA VAL A 602 -3.01 41.03 9.55
C VAL A 602 -1.86 41.99 9.33
N TYR A 603 -0.62 41.51 9.46
CA TYR A 603 0.59 42.31 9.23
C TYR A 603 0.86 42.55 7.75
N SER A 604 0.63 41.53 6.93
CA SER A 604 0.88 41.60 5.49
C SER A 604 0.06 40.56 4.76
N GLN A 605 -0.42 40.92 3.57
CA GLN A 605 -1.28 40.06 2.77
C GLN A 605 -0.85 40.09 1.31
N THR A 606 -0.76 38.92 0.70
CA THR A 606 -0.60 38.78 -0.76
C THR A 606 -1.85 38.13 -1.31
N ILE A 607 -2.57 38.85 -2.19
CA ILE A 607 -3.75 38.33 -2.87
C ILE A 607 -3.36 38.02 -4.31
N VAL A 608 -3.61 36.79 -4.74
CA VAL A 608 -3.45 36.37 -6.13
C VAL A 608 -4.82 36.00 -6.68
N THR A 609 -5.21 36.63 -7.78
CA THR A 609 -6.46 36.33 -8.48
C THR A 609 -6.16 35.89 -9.90
N ARG A 610 -6.92 34.91 -10.39
CA ARG A 610 -6.89 34.49 -11.79
C ARG A 610 -8.29 34.38 -12.38
N GLY A 611 -8.42 34.72 -13.66
CA GLY A 611 -9.63 34.48 -14.45
C GLY A 611 -10.73 35.52 -14.28
N LEU A 612 -10.45 36.67 -13.66
CA LEU A 612 -11.41 37.76 -13.52
C LEU A 612 -10.74 39.09 -13.86
N GLN A 613 -11.35 39.86 -14.78
CA GLN A 613 -10.99 41.26 -14.97
C GLN A 613 -11.51 42.08 -13.79
N ILE A 614 -10.68 42.18 -12.76
CA ILE A 614 -10.88 43.15 -11.69
C ILE A 614 -10.40 44.48 -12.27
N ASN A 615 -11.33 45.32 -12.74
CA ASN A 615 -11.03 46.75 -12.90
C ASN A 615 -10.40 47.20 -11.58
N THR A 616 -9.24 47.83 -11.67
CA THR A 616 -8.31 48.24 -10.62
C THR A 616 -8.86 49.28 -9.64
N ASP A 617 -10.16 49.23 -9.34
CA ASP A 617 -10.86 50.15 -8.44
C ASP A 617 -11.16 49.52 -7.08
N ILE A 618 -10.63 48.32 -6.80
CA ILE A 618 -10.48 47.89 -5.40
C ILE A 618 -9.18 48.53 -4.89
N GLU A 619 -9.24 49.82 -4.60
CA GLU A 619 -8.23 50.52 -3.81
C GLU A 619 -8.17 49.88 -2.42
N PHE A 620 -7.36 48.84 -2.28
CA PHE A 620 -6.95 48.39 -0.97
C PHE A 620 -5.92 49.40 -0.43
N ILE A 621 -6.40 50.31 0.41
CA ILE A 621 -5.66 51.45 0.99
C ILE A 621 -4.45 51.04 1.87
N ASN A 622 -4.15 49.74 2.00
CA ASN A 622 -3.09 49.26 2.88
C ASN A 622 -1.77 49.02 2.11
N PRO A 623 -0.67 49.76 2.40
CA PRO A 623 0.62 49.56 1.75
C PRO A 623 1.28 48.19 2.02
N LEU A 624 0.76 47.43 2.99
CA LEU A 624 1.22 46.08 3.35
C LEU A 624 0.46 44.97 2.59
N GLN A 625 -0.43 45.34 1.68
CA GLN A 625 -1.17 44.42 0.83
C GLN A 625 -0.62 44.46 -0.59
N SER A 626 -0.23 43.30 -1.11
CA SER A 626 0.19 43.16 -2.51
C SER A 626 -0.82 42.32 -3.30
N THR A 627 -1.17 42.78 -4.49
CA THR A 627 -2.16 42.14 -5.35
C THR A 627 -1.54 41.72 -6.68
N PHE A 628 -1.82 40.49 -7.09
CA PHE A 628 -1.44 39.94 -8.39
C PHE A 628 -2.71 39.50 -9.09
N ASN A 629 -2.96 40.07 -10.27
CA ASN A 629 -4.13 39.74 -11.06
C ASN A 629 -3.69 39.17 -12.39
N LEU A 630 -4.19 37.97 -12.69
CA LEU A 630 -4.03 37.30 -13.96
C LEU A 630 -5.40 37.26 -14.66
N GLU A 631 -5.53 37.94 -15.80
CA GLU A 631 -6.82 37.99 -16.50
C GLU A 631 -7.18 36.64 -17.14
N THR A 632 -6.18 35.82 -17.48
CA THR A 632 -6.41 34.55 -18.15
C THR A 632 -7.07 33.51 -17.24
N LEU A 633 -8.13 32.90 -17.75
CA LEU A 633 -8.75 31.71 -17.16
C LEU A 633 -7.93 30.47 -17.48
N LEU A 634 -7.32 29.89 -16.46
CA LEU A 634 -6.53 28.67 -16.59
C LEU A 634 -7.45 27.44 -16.59
N PRO A 635 -7.20 26.46 -17.47
CA PRO A 635 -8.01 25.24 -17.55
C PRO A 635 -7.82 24.35 -16.32
N LEU A 636 -8.86 23.59 -15.99
CA LEU A 636 -8.80 22.47 -15.05
C LEU A 636 -8.44 21.18 -15.81
N PRO A 637 -7.59 20.30 -15.25
CA PRO A 637 -7.28 19.03 -15.90
C PRO A 637 -8.49 18.11 -15.91
N ASP A 638 -8.57 17.19 -16.88
CA ASP A 638 -9.65 16.18 -16.92
C ASP A 638 -9.67 15.30 -15.67
N SER A 639 -8.51 15.10 -15.03
CA SER A 639 -8.38 14.39 -13.76
C SER A 639 -8.79 15.23 -12.53
N TYR A 640 -9.41 16.39 -12.72
CA TYR A 640 -9.86 17.23 -11.61
C TYR A 640 -11.21 16.69 -11.12
N PRO A 641 -11.41 16.51 -9.80
CA PRO A 641 -12.65 15.96 -9.28
C PRO A 641 -13.83 16.87 -9.60
N HIS A 642 -15.02 16.29 -9.77
CA HIS A 642 -16.24 17.02 -10.10
C HIS A 642 -16.84 17.69 -8.85
N ILE A 643 -16.07 18.61 -8.26
CA ILE A 643 -16.44 19.31 -7.02
C ILE A 643 -17.21 20.62 -7.24
N LEU A 644 -17.25 21.11 -8.48
CA LEU A 644 -17.86 22.38 -8.85
C LEU A 644 -19.28 22.14 -9.37
N THR A 645 -20.24 22.96 -8.95
CA THR A 645 -21.63 22.87 -9.45
C THR A 645 -21.77 23.29 -10.90
N LEU A 646 -20.90 24.17 -11.37
CA LEU A 646 -20.80 24.55 -12.77
C LEU A 646 -19.83 23.59 -13.46
N HIS A 647 -20.31 22.88 -14.49
CA HIS A 647 -19.47 22.08 -15.39
C HIS A 647 -18.69 23.00 -16.34
N GLU A 648 -17.86 23.87 -15.76
CA GLU A 648 -16.97 24.75 -16.50
C GLU A 648 -15.53 24.21 -16.39
N ASN A 649 -14.89 23.99 -17.54
CA ASN A 649 -13.50 23.53 -17.61
C ASN A 649 -12.49 24.62 -17.21
N LYS A 650 -12.97 25.80 -16.82
CA LYS A 650 -12.19 26.99 -16.45
C LYS A 650 -12.90 27.69 -15.32
N VAL A 651 -12.20 27.94 -14.21
CA VAL A 651 -12.80 28.57 -13.04
C VAL A 651 -11.92 29.70 -12.52
N PRO A 652 -12.50 30.88 -12.23
CA PRO A 652 -11.77 31.95 -11.56
C PRO A 652 -11.43 31.54 -10.12
N VAL A 653 -10.21 31.82 -9.69
CA VAL A 653 -9.72 31.47 -8.35
C VAL A 653 -9.07 32.69 -7.72
N MET A 654 -9.33 32.91 -6.44
CA MET A 654 -8.61 33.87 -5.61
C MET A 654 -7.96 33.14 -4.45
N THR A 655 -6.70 33.47 -4.17
CA THR A 655 -6.01 33.04 -2.96
C THR A 655 -5.52 34.24 -2.18
N GLN A 656 -5.65 34.17 -0.86
CA GLN A 656 -5.09 35.17 0.05
C GLN A 656 -4.06 34.50 0.93
N PHE A 657 -2.87 35.09 0.97
CA PHE A 657 -1.75 34.58 1.72
C PHE A 657 -1.32 35.62 2.76
N GLU A 658 -1.49 35.28 4.03
CA GLU A 658 -1.50 36.25 5.13
C GLU A 658 -0.51 35.88 6.22
N SER A 659 0.16 36.88 6.78
CA SER A 659 0.88 36.76 8.05
C SER A 659 0.28 37.74 9.06
N GLY A 660 0.08 37.31 10.30
CA GLY A 660 -0.65 38.09 11.31
C GLY A 660 -0.50 37.57 12.73
N ALA A 661 -0.86 38.43 13.70
CA ALA A 661 -0.77 38.15 15.14
C ALA A 661 -1.69 37.00 15.56
N GLN A 662 -2.94 37.05 15.09
CA GLN A 662 -3.96 36.05 15.40
C GLN A 662 -3.62 34.67 14.81
N ASN A 663 -2.95 34.65 13.66
CA ASN A 663 -2.44 33.42 13.05
C ASN A 663 -1.37 32.77 13.94
N LYS A 664 -0.46 33.59 14.48
CA LYS A 664 0.52 33.12 15.45
C LYS A 664 -0.15 32.62 16.73
N ALA A 665 -1.13 33.34 17.27
CA ALA A 665 -1.84 32.94 18.49
C ALA A 665 -2.63 31.62 18.31
N ASN A 666 -3.34 31.45 17.19
CA ASN A 666 -4.08 30.23 16.87
C ASN A 666 -3.15 29.02 16.76
N LEU A 667 -1.96 29.20 16.16
CA LEU A 667 -0.97 28.14 16.03
C LEU A 667 -0.19 27.89 17.33
N GLU A 668 0.03 28.90 18.16
CA GLU A 668 0.58 28.73 19.50
C GLU A 668 -0.38 27.99 20.42
N HIS A 669 -1.69 28.19 20.27
CA HIS A 669 -2.69 27.37 20.95
C HIS A 669 -2.58 25.89 20.55
N GLU A 670 -2.40 25.58 19.27
CA GLU A 670 -2.16 24.19 18.81
C GLU A 670 -0.86 23.59 19.33
N LYS A 671 0.17 24.41 19.64
CA LYS A 671 1.40 23.91 20.28
C LYS A 671 1.18 23.49 21.74
N ILE A 672 0.20 24.07 22.43
CA ILE A 672 -0.01 23.92 23.88
C ILE A 672 -1.13 22.91 24.18
N SER A 673 -2.13 22.78 23.29
CA SER A 673 -3.24 21.82 23.38
C SER A 673 -2.82 20.41 23.00
#